data_AF-A0A0J6WC16-F1
#
_entry.id   AF-A0A0J6WC16-F1
#
_cell.length_a   1.000
_cell.length_b   1.000
_cell.length_c   1.000
_cell.angle_alpha   90.00
_cell.angle_beta   90.00
_cell.angle_gamma   90.00
#
_symmetry.space_group_name_H-M   'P 1'
#
loop_
_entity.id
_entity.type
_entity.pdbx_description
1 polymer ?
#
loop_
_entity_poly.entity_id
_entity_poly.type
_entity_poly.pdbx_seq_one_letter_code
_entity_poly.pdbx_strand_id
1 'polypeptide(L)'
;MSVAAAPSTADRGDLSSLPRRTKGAHRRSESFAVRRWLLAGVASAGMGTALFLAVPQAAAHADEGTSASSDSHVSSATSGSSATTRDRASTTAADRRTAAKQERAERISGAAERRAERRNTLNSTAEDSAANPAPFWRSTATAPTPRQPKVVLFGDGTAERPNGGLIVGDGYSWTSETCTGVSACDGGRGGFFGDGGAGYNGGKGGSAGAYGDGGAGGNGVAGVNGGDGGDGGAAGKIRGNGGEGGDGATTVGGSRGGRGGSAGVNGDGGNGGAGGTSTGASTGGAGGAGGTGGLVRGDGGAGGVGGNAVLNGQTAGAGGRGGDTGTFSVSGYAGAGGTGGKATYGGRGGDGGDAGLLALFAMGGAGGNGGNSPDEGFGSDHGGDGGNGGRGGRMSGNGGDGGAGGEGGGDGGNGGNAGRLSFLGRGGDGGDGGIGQTGIVGTNGSATQLDGGNGQAGGQGGAGGDGGNGSMLMGLGGNGGAGGTGGTGGQGGQGRRGSDTNAGPGSDGGKGGNGGSGGAGGSLGGAAGTGGMFFVIRTNGEAGASGAGGQGGAGGEGGRGGWTTAAGENGGTGGAGGNGGAGAAGGAGSSGGNGGAGGLGGNGAYGADTGGRGGRGGDGGTGGTGGLGTATLDPGDGGTGGAAGDGGAGGTGFVTPGDGGDGGDGGTGGTGGTPGGAGGAGGQLGSGGVGGTKRDDPTVQGDSGSDGSAGAQGATGVSAATANVVVPSAKPLSPFAELARRWAYVYFNRAPSASPETGPQTGDNKQIVIDMNGQSNNGYDVTYTVTSGPRYGTLIAGDEPGTYTYIVDPALVRPGMQDSFVITLDNGAQAIRPGLAGVLQKQRHDRAVEKGFAQADTVEQLVTIRVLGDGVFGDVDEGSKYWVSQSFSNCALQASASAIGIATKTTPPTEAEMVYLAKTTGSVYRPGSMIFLDENIDEGAATQDLPTLMEQYFNVTATYSTGATVDENGDTVLPTTLDAQRQLRDLEAALAQGKSAVVIYSTNIVWTAVAGSAPEGQDGYFTLDHAAVVTEVDLANGVVYVNDSSMTDDDGQLIGRGKKLPIGVFLSGWQASNYDMVVVAARTPSVDV
;
A
#
# COMPACT_ATOMS: atom_id res chain seq x y z
N MET A 1 0.36 -23.20 65.34
CA MET A 1 -0.73 -23.86 66.11
C MET A 1 -1.74 -24.32 65.06
N SER A 2 -1.89 -25.61 64.73
CA SER A 2 -2.47 -26.71 65.55
C SER A 2 -3.90 -26.36 66.01
N VAL A 3 -4.97 -27.12 65.75
CA VAL A 3 -5.12 -28.51 65.22
C VAL A 3 -6.39 -28.63 64.34
N ALA A 4 -6.34 -29.57 63.39
CA ALA A 4 -7.41 -30.11 62.54
C ALA A 4 -8.62 -30.76 63.28
N ALA A 5 -9.74 -30.97 62.57
CA ALA A 5 -10.46 -32.26 62.49
C ALA A 5 -11.72 -32.20 61.57
N ALA A 6 -11.91 -33.25 60.78
CA ALA A 6 -13.17 -33.69 60.16
C ALA A 6 -13.25 -35.24 60.38
N PRO A 7 -14.08 -36.07 59.71
CA PRO A 7 -15.37 -35.90 59.02
C PRO A 7 -16.42 -37.00 59.44
N SER A 8 -17.60 -37.07 58.80
CA SER A 8 -18.34 -38.33 58.48
C SER A 8 -19.56 -38.04 57.58
N THR A 9 -19.61 -38.45 56.30
CA THR A 9 -20.23 -39.68 55.71
C THR A 9 -21.78 -39.70 55.73
N ALA A 10 -22.47 -39.61 54.57
CA ALA A 10 -22.87 -40.70 53.65
C ALA A 10 -24.29 -41.25 53.96
N ASP A 11 -25.17 -41.75 53.06
CA ASP A 11 -25.25 -41.86 51.58
C ASP A 11 -26.67 -42.44 51.20
N ARG A 12 -27.09 -42.35 49.92
CA ARG A 12 -28.12 -43.15 49.15
C ARG A 12 -29.63 -42.82 49.10
N GLY A 13 -30.14 -42.95 47.86
CA GLY A 13 -31.54 -43.28 47.47
C GLY A 13 -32.33 -42.10 46.88
N ASP A 14 -32.42 -41.82 45.57
CA ASP A 14 -32.34 -42.55 44.28
C ASP A 14 -33.69 -43.04 43.68
N LEU A 15 -33.94 -42.64 42.43
CA LEU A 15 -35.03 -43.04 41.48
C LEU A 15 -36.51 -42.77 41.88
N SER A 16 -37.43 -42.34 41.01
CA SER A 16 -37.39 -42.04 39.56
C SER A 16 -38.65 -41.30 39.04
N SER A 17 -38.50 -40.29 38.16
CA SER A 17 -39.43 -40.03 37.03
C SER A 17 -38.81 -39.08 35.97
N LEU A 18 -38.83 -39.52 34.71
CA LEU A 18 -38.31 -38.87 33.48
C LEU A 18 -39.11 -39.46 32.28
N PRO A 19 -38.98 -39.00 31.02
CA PRO A 19 -38.47 -37.73 30.46
C PRO A 19 -39.52 -37.06 29.50
N ARG A 20 -39.40 -35.80 29.05
CA ARG A 20 -38.65 -35.30 27.87
C ARG A 20 -39.14 -33.87 27.55
N ARG A 21 -38.53 -33.01 26.73
CA ARG A 21 -37.11 -32.73 26.33
C ARG A 21 -37.15 -31.70 25.19
N THR A 22 -36.73 -30.46 25.42
CA THR A 22 -36.28 -29.53 24.37
C THR A 22 -34.91 -28.96 24.77
N LYS A 23 -34.01 -28.81 23.79
CA LYS A 23 -32.60 -28.45 24.01
C LYS A 23 -32.36 -27.00 23.59
N GLY A 24 -31.91 -26.15 24.52
CA GLY A 24 -31.07 -25.00 24.21
C GLY A 24 -29.63 -25.36 24.62
N ALA A 25 -28.68 -25.31 23.68
CA ALA A 25 -27.31 -25.72 23.95
C ALA A 25 -26.44 -24.49 24.27
N HIS A 26 -26.20 -24.23 25.55
CA HIS A 26 -25.03 -23.43 25.94
C HIS A 26 -23.76 -24.19 25.53
N ARG A 27 -22.92 -23.58 24.68
CA ARG A 27 -21.50 -23.93 24.63
C ARG A 27 -20.72 -22.86 25.41
N ARG A 28 -20.11 -23.29 26.51
CA ARG A 28 -19.00 -22.56 27.12
C ARG A 28 -17.82 -22.60 26.15
N SER A 29 -17.09 -21.51 26.02
CA SER A 29 -15.74 -21.53 25.45
C SER A 29 -14.84 -22.34 26.37
N GLU A 30 -14.25 -23.43 25.87
CA GLU A 30 -13.26 -24.18 26.63
C GLU A 30 -11.90 -23.46 26.54
N SER A 31 -11.40 -23.07 27.70
CA SER A 31 -10.06 -22.51 27.87
C SER A 31 -9.01 -23.62 27.71
N PHE A 32 -8.32 -23.63 26.57
CA PHE A 32 -7.23 -24.59 26.33
C PHE A 32 -5.96 -24.17 27.08
N ALA A 33 -5.64 -24.89 28.15
CA ALA A 33 -4.47 -24.60 28.98
C ALA A 33 -3.18 -25.18 28.35
N VAL A 34 -2.29 -24.30 27.87
CA VAL A 34 -0.91 -24.66 27.48
C VAL A 34 0.09 -24.05 28.47
N ARG A 35 0.18 -24.66 29.66
CA ARG A 35 1.27 -24.43 30.62
C ARG A 35 2.01 -25.74 30.90
N ARG A 36 3.06 -25.99 30.10
CA ARG A 36 4.27 -26.78 30.42
C ARG A 36 5.01 -27.09 29.11
N TRP A 37 6.19 -26.51 28.91
CA TRP A 37 7.40 -27.12 28.34
C TRP A 37 8.50 -26.06 28.30
N LEU A 38 9.32 -26.02 29.34
CA LEU A 38 10.59 -25.29 29.37
C LEU A 38 11.42 -25.84 30.54
N LEU A 39 12.35 -26.77 30.25
CA LEU A 39 13.60 -27.07 30.96
C LEU A 39 14.19 -28.42 30.47
N ALA A 40 15.54 -28.47 30.41
CA ALA A 40 16.39 -29.53 29.86
C ALA A 40 16.30 -29.73 28.32
N GLY A 41 17.40 -29.96 27.59
CA GLY A 41 18.81 -30.00 27.97
C GLY A 41 19.70 -30.34 26.75
N VAL A 42 20.96 -29.92 26.77
CA VAL A 42 21.93 -30.05 25.65
C VAL A 42 22.36 -31.50 25.39
N ALA A 43 22.39 -31.97 24.12
CA ALA A 43 23.46 -32.83 23.55
C ALA A 43 23.27 -33.24 22.06
N SER A 44 24.26 -32.91 21.22
CA SER A 44 24.85 -33.67 20.09
C SER A 44 24.01 -34.52 19.08
N ALA A 45 24.14 -34.12 17.80
CA ALA A 45 24.45 -34.93 16.59
C ALA A 45 23.54 -36.09 16.10
N GLY A 46 23.16 -36.05 14.80
CA GLY A 46 22.81 -37.26 14.03
C GLY A 46 21.74 -37.14 12.94
N MET A 47 22.17 -36.94 11.68
CA MET A 47 21.54 -37.37 10.40
C MET A 47 20.00 -37.51 10.25
N GLY A 48 19.40 -36.53 9.58
CA GLY A 48 18.54 -36.67 8.38
C GLY A 48 17.37 -37.66 8.29
N THR A 49 16.17 -37.13 8.04
CA THR A 49 15.19 -37.65 7.04
C THR A 49 14.31 -36.51 6.52
N ALA A 50 14.01 -36.50 5.22
CA ALA A 50 13.06 -35.56 4.61
C ALA A 50 11.60 -36.00 4.84
N LEU A 51 10.68 -35.02 4.96
CA LEU A 51 9.24 -35.27 4.91
C LEU A 51 8.55 -34.17 4.09
N PHE A 52 8.12 -34.52 2.88
CA PHE A 52 7.24 -33.69 2.07
C PHE A 52 5.81 -33.74 2.61
N LEU A 53 5.17 -32.58 2.78
CA LEU A 53 3.71 -32.46 2.72
C LEU A 53 3.34 -31.24 1.87
N ALA A 54 2.62 -31.50 0.79
CA ALA A 54 1.95 -30.50 -0.03
C ALA A 54 0.44 -30.56 0.23
N VAL A 55 -0.27 -29.44 0.07
CA VAL A 55 -1.67 -29.35 -0.41
C VAL A 55 -1.99 -27.86 -0.70
N PRO A 56 -2.88 -27.52 -1.65
CA PRO A 56 -2.75 -26.28 -2.44
C PRO A 56 -3.86 -25.23 -2.22
N GLN A 57 -3.69 -24.10 -2.92
CA GLN A 57 -4.71 -23.08 -3.21
C GLN A 57 -5.80 -23.56 -4.20
N ALA A 58 -6.71 -22.63 -4.52
CA ALA A 58 -7.79 -22.67 -5.51
C ALA A 58 -9.13 -23.28 -5.05
N ALA A 59 -10.06 -22.39 -4.69
CA ALA A 59 -11.50 -22.61 -4.84
C ALA A 59 -11.97 -21.79 -6.05
N ALA A 60 -12.56 -22.46 -7.04
CA ALA A 60 -13.07 -21.84 -8.25
C ALA A 60 -14.60 -21.74 -8.24
N HIS A 61 -15.09 -20.68 -8.88
CA HIS A 61 -16.39 -20.47 -9.55
C HIS A 61 -17.57 -21.45 -9.33
N ALA A 62 -18.76 -20.85 -9.25
CA ALA A 62 -19.95 -21.38 -9.93
C ALA A 62 -20.68 -20.21 -10.63
N ASP A 63 -21.18 -20.48 -11.84
CA ASP A 63 -21.70 -19.55 -12.85
C ASP A 63 -23.00 -20.16 -13.45
N GLU A 64 -23.61 -19.45 -14.39
CA GLU A 64 -24.57 -19.86 -15.43
C GLU A 64 -26.09 -19.74 -15.15
N GLY A 65 -26.77 -18.97 -16.02
CA GLY A 65 -27.81 -19.63 -16.83
C GLY A 65 -29.06 -18.86 -17.28
N THR A 66 -28.91 -18.02 -18.32
CA THR A 66 -29.94 -17.49 -19.27
C THR A 66 -31.25 -18.31 -19.46
N SER A 67 -32.44 -17.76 -19.79
CA SER A 67 -32.75 -17.06 -21.07
C SER A 67 -34.29 -16.82 -21.27
N ALA A 68 -34.65 -15.85 -22.15
CA ALA A 68 -35.74 -15.89 -23.19
C ALA A 68 -36.75 -14.71 -23.26
N SER A 69 -36.80 -14.02 -24.44
CA SER A 69 -37.96 -13.35 -25.13
C SER A 69 -38.91 -12.37 -24.39
N SER A 70 -39.43 -11.28 -24.95
CA SER A 70 -39.44 -10.74 -26.34
C SER A 70 -39.90 -9.26 -26.41
N ASP A 71 -39.45 -8.55 -27.46
CA ASP A 71 -39.90 -7.30 -28.10
C ASP A 71 -41.13 -6.51 -27.59
N SER A 72 -41.00 -5.17 -27.53
CA SER A 72 -41.81 -4.23 -28.35
C SER A 72 -41.39 -2.76 -28.20
N HIS A 73 -41.91 -1.89 -29.08
CA HIS A 73 -41.36 -0.56 -29.41
C HIS A 73 -42.09 0.64 -28.79
N VAL A 74 -41.31 1.66 -28.39
CA VAL A 74 -41.49 3.11 -28.63
C VAL A 74 -42.90 3.73 -28.43
N SER A 75 -43.04 4.62 -27.44
CA SER A 75 -43.42 6.05 -27.65
C SER A 75 -43.64 6.82 -26.34
N SER A 76 -43.21 8.09 -26.32
CA SER A 76 -43.43 9.04 -25.24
C SER A 76 -44.82 9.69 -25.25
N ALA A 77 -45.42 9.91 -24.07
CA ALA A 77 -46.44 10.96 -23.88
C ALA A 77 -46.33 11.55 -22.45
N THR A 78 -46.38 12.87 -22.36
CA THR A 78 -46.10 13.68 -21.16
C THR A 78 -47.36 14.15 -20.42
N SER A 79 -47.12 14.82 -19.27
CA SER A 79 -48.02 15.68 -18.48
C SER A 79 -48.91 15.00 -17.41
N GLY A 80 -49.07 15.55 -16.20
CA GLY A 80 -48.32 16.65 -15.55
C GLY A 80 -49.16 17.50 -14.59
N SER A 81 -48.57 17.88 -13.44
CA SER A 81 -48.82 19.10 -12.63
C SER A 81 -47.91 19.03 -11.38
N SER A 82 -46.95 19.93 -11.13
CA SER A 82 -47.07 21.38 -10.79
C SER A 82 -47.58 21.56 -9.33
N ALA A 83 -46.91 22.24 -8.38
CA ALA A 83 -45.69 23.08 -8.37
C ALA A 83 -45.10 23.15 -6.90
N THR A 84 -44.10 23.95 -6.47
CA THR A 84 -43.30 25.07 -7.06
C THR A 84 -41.99 25.33 -6.25
N THR A 85 -40.82 25.42 -6.91
CA THR A 85 -39.73 26.44 -6.77
C THR A 85 -38.92 26.62 -5.45
N ARG A 86 -37.59 26.83 -5.42
CA ARG A 86 -36.48 27.14 -6.39
C ARG A 86 -35.11 26.92 -5.65
N ASP A 87 -33.91 26.80 -6.23
CA ASP A 87 -33.41 27.04 -7.60
C ASP A 87 -32.07 26.30 -7.92
N ARG A 88 -31.74 26.16 -9.23
CA ARG A 88 -30.52 25.57 -9.87
C ARG A 88 -30.29 24.04 -9.79
N ALA A 89 -29.89 23.34 -10.85
CA ALA A 89 -30.28 23.33 -12.28
C ALA A 89 -29.68 22.07 -12.94
N SER A 90 -30.50 21.20 -13.55
CA SER A 90 -30.00 20.01 -14.28
C SER A 90 -29.59 20.34 -15.72
N THR A 91 -28.46 19.80 -16.16
CA THR A 91 -27.91 20.03 -17.52
C THR A 91 -28.48 19.05 -18.55
N THR A 92 -28.79 19.55 -19.74
CA THR A 92 -29.35 18.76 -20.85
C THR A 92 -28.28 18.31 -21.84
N ALA A 93 -28.64 17.41 -22.77
CA ALA A 93 -27.74 16.97 -23.84
C ALA A 93 -27.32 18.09 -24.81
N ALA A 94 -28.01 19.24 -24.82
CA ALA A 94 -27.57 20.44 -25.53
C ALA A 94 -26.38 21.08 -24.78
N ASP A 95 -26.48 21.20 -23.45
CA ASP A 95 -25.46 21.81 -22.60
C ASP A 95 -24.14 21.03 -22.63
N ARG A 96 -24.21 19.68 -22.66
CA ARG A 96 -23.03 18.81 -22.85
C ARG A 96 -22.29 19.10 -24.18
N ARG A 97 -23.01 19.48 -25.25
CA ARG A 97 -22.39 19.86 -26.54
C ARG A 97 -21.81 21.28 -26.53
N THR A 98 -22.34 22.16 -25.66
CA THR A 98 -21.78 23.50 -25.44
C THR A 98 -20.52 23.42 -24.59
N ALA A 99 -20.52 22.63 -23.51
CA ALA A 99 -19.35 22.33 -22.69
C ALA A 99 -18.21 21.71 -23.51
N ALA A 100 -18.47 20.68 -24.30
CA ALA A 100 -17.46 20.07 -25.19
C ALA A 100 -16.89 21.05 -26.25
N LYS A 101 -17.61 22.14 -26.58
CA LYS A 101 -17.09 23.23 -27.41
C LYS A 101 -16.23 24.22 -26.63
N GLN A 102 -16.57 24.52 -25.38
CA GLN A 102 -15.77 25.37 -24.49
C GLN A 102 -14.44 24.68 -24.12
N GLU A 103 -14.49 23.41 -23.70
CA GLU A 103 -13.31 22.60 -23.39
C GLU A 103 -12.36 22.43 -24.61
N ARG A 104 -12.92 22.42 -25.83
CA ARG A 104 -12.14 22.43 -27.09
C ARG A 104 -11.57 23.81 -27.41
N ALA A 105 -12.20 24.91 -26.98
CA ALA A 105 -11.66 26.25 -27.11
C ALA A 105 -10.54 26.52 -26.10
N GLU A 106 -10.71 26.07 -24.85
CA GLU A 106 -9.72 26.15 -23.77
C GLU A 106 -8.46 25.32 -24.06
N ARG A 107 -8.62 24.12 -24.65
CA ARG A 107 -7.47 23.36 -25.18
C ARG A 107 -6.71 24.09 -26.29
N ILE A 108 -7.35 24.98 -27.04
CA ILE A 108 -6.71 25.79 -28.09
C ILE A 108 -6.06 27.06 -27.53
N SER A 109 -6.68 27.74 -26.55
CA SER A 109 -6.07 28.90 -25.87
C SER A 109 -4.85 28.50 -25.04
N GLY A 110 -4.94 27.44 -24.24
CA GLY A 110 -3.79 26.94 -23.48
C GLY A 110 -2.64 26.46 -24.37
N ALA A 111 -2.93 25.98 -25.59
CA ALA A 111 -1.89 25.67 -26.58
C ALA A 111 -1.25 26.92 -27.21
N ALA A 112 -1.93 28.07 -27.18
CA ALA A 112 -1.38 29.36 -27.60
C ALA A 112 -0.54 30.02 -26.49
N GLU A 113 -0.98 29.95 -25.23
CA GLU A 113 -0.24 30.46 -24.06
C GLU A 113 1.08 29.70 -23.84
N ARG A 114 1.06 28.35 -23.86
CA ARG A 114 2.30 27.54 -23.83
C ARG A 114 3.27 27.85 -24.99
N ARG A 115 2.78 28.49 -26.06
CA ARG A 115 3.56 28.92 -27.25
C ARG A 115 3.96 30.42 -27.20
N ALA A 116 3.45 31.17 -26.23
CA ALA A 116 3.93 32.50 -25.85
C ALA A 116 5.00 32.38 -24.75
N GLU A 117 4.76 31.52 -23.76
CA GLU A 117 5.67 31.25 -22.65
C GLU A 117 7.00 30.65 -23.13
N ARG A 118 6.97 29.65 -24.04
CA ARG A 118 8.17 29.16 -24.75
C ARG A 118 8.92 30.22 -25.56
N ARG A 119 8.30 31.36 -25.89
CA ARG A 119 8.98 32.49 -26.57
C ARG A 119 9.61 33.46 -25.58
N ASN A 120 9.01 33.67 -24.41
CA ASN A 120 9.63 34.47 -23.34
C ASN A 120 10.87 33.77 -22.77
N THR A 121 10.81 32.46 -22.51
CA THR A 121 11.98 31.70 -21.98
C THR A 121 13.16 31.62 -22.96
N LEU A 122 12.91 31.72 -24.27
CA LEU A 122 13.98 31.81 -25.28
C LEU A 122 14.57 33.23 -25.42
N ASN A 123 13.88 34.24 -24.90
CA ASN A 123 14.33 35.63 -24.96
C ASN A 123 15.05 36.07 -23.67
N SER A 124 14.74 35.45 -22.53
CA SER A 124 15.41 35.70 -21.24
C SER A 124 16.80 35.08 -21.11
N THR A 125 17.16 34.10 -21.95
CA THR A 125 18.50 33.47 -21.95
C THR A 125 19.53 34.20 -22.82
N ALA A 126 19.21 35.40 -23.32
CA ALA A 126 20.02 36.13 -24.29
C ALA A 126 20.70 37.41 -23.76
N GLU A 127 20.38 37.86 -22.54
CA GLU A 127 20.81 39.19 -22.05
C GLU A 127 21.67 39.20 -20.76
N ASP A 128 21.98 38.06 -20.13
CA ASP A 128 22.78 38.02 -18.88
C ASP A 128 24.10 37.22 -18.98
N SER A 129 25.02 37.70 -19.82
CA SER A 129 26.43 37.28 -19.82
C SER A 129 27.33 38.29 -20.55
N ALA A 130 27.55 39.47 -19.95
CA ALA A 130 28.39 40.52 -20.54
C ALA A 130 29.10 41.46 -19.53
N ALA A 131 30.12 40.96 -18.80
CA ALA A 131 31.24 41.71 -18.18
C ALA A 131 32.13 40.73 -17.35
N ASN A 132 33.47 40.80 -17.24
CA ASN A 132 34.54 41.58 -17.91
C ASN A 132 35.88 40.77 -17.80
N PRO A 133 36.99 41.10 -18.49
CA PRO A 133 38.08 40.14 -18.78
C PRO A 133 39.40 40.29 -17.98
N ALA A 134 40.23 39.22 -18.00
CA ALA A 134 41.71 39.16 -18.15
C ALA A 134 42.37 38.05 -17.27
N PRO A 135 43.61 37.57 -17.56
CA PRO A 135 44.45 37.73 -18.76
C PRO A 135 44.87 36.39 -19.43
N PHE A 136 45.51 36.51 -20.60
CA PHE A 136 46.11 35.39 -21.35
C PHE A 136 47.28 34.72 -20.61
N TRP A 137 47.30 33.37 -20.62
CA TRP A 137 48.55 32.59 -20.65
C TRP A 137 48.57 31.71 -21.90
N ARG A 138 49.63 31.85 -22.71
CA ARG A 138 49.89 30.93 -23.83
C ARG A 138 50.57 29.67 -23.29
N SER A 139 49.99 28.51 -23.56
CA SER A 139 50.70 27.22 -23.58
C SER A 139 50.31 26.44 -24.82
N THR A 140 51.32 25.83 -25.45
CA THR A 140 51.22 25.23 -26.78
C THR A 140 50.59 23.84 -26.73
N ALA A 141 49.33 23.71 -27.13
CA ALA A 141 48.73 22.43 -27.45
C ALA A 141 49.00 22.05 -28.92
N THR A 142 49.76 20.98 -29.13
CA THR A 142 49.99 20.36 -30.43
C THR A 142 48.65 20.02 -31.10
N ALA A 143 48.49 20.37 -32.37
CA ALA A 143 47.27 20.06 -33.12
C ALA A 143 47.01 18.55 -33.15
N PRO A 144 45.83 18.06 -32.74
CA PRO A 144 45.49 16.66 -32.91
C PRO A 144 45.39 16.35 -34.41
N THR A 145 46.10 15.30 -34.83
CA THR A 145 45.99 14.77 -36.20
C THR A 145 44.56 14.32 -36.49
N PRO A 146 44.07 14.45 -37.74
CA PRO A 146 42.73 14.02 -38.09
C PRO A 146 42.63 12.49 -37.99
N ARG A 147 42.13 11.98 -36.85
CA ARG A 147 41.66 10.60 -36.73
C ARG A 147 40.47 10.43 -37.68
N GLN A 148 40.77 9.95 -38.89
CA GLN A 148 39.77 9.37 -39.78
C GLN A 148 38.94 8.37 -38.97
N PRO A 149 37.60 8.42 -39.00
CA PRO A 149 36.80 7.41 -38.34
C PRO A 149 37.05 6.07 -39.05
N LYS A 150 37.92 5.23 -38.46
CA LYS A 150 38.03 3.84 -38.88
C LYS A 150 36.65 3.23 -38.69
N VAL A 151 35.99 2.87 -39.79
CA VAL A 151 34.77 2.07 -39.75
C VAL A 151 35.15 0.74 -39.11
N VAL A 152 34.79 0.57 -37.84
CA VAL A 152 34.99 -0.68 -37.12
C VAL A 152 33.94 -1.64 -37.64
N LEU A 153 34.39 -2.74 -38.23
CA LEU A 153 33.51 -3.78 -38.75
C LEU A 153 33.16 -4.81 -37.67
N PHE A 154 34.06 -5.03 -36.71
CA PHE A 154 33.95 -6.02 -35.65
C PHE A 154 34.48 -5.46 -34.33
N GLY A 155 33.79 -5.75 -33.23
CA GLY A 155 34.15 -5.38 -31.86
C GLY A 155 33.23 -4.31 -31.28
N ASP A 156 33.10 -4.33 -29.96
CA ASP A 156 32.04 -3.61 -29.24
C ASP A 156 32.30 -2.10 -29.13
N GLY A 157 31.29 -1.40 -28.60
CA GLY A 157 31.38 0.00 -28.22
C GLY A 157 32.33 0.24 -27.05
N THR A 158 32.86 1.46 -26.97
CA THR A 158 33.58 1.98 -25.79
C THR A 158 33.02 3.36 -25.43
N ALA A 159 33.33 3.90 -24.25
CA ALA A 159 32.89 5.25 -23.87
C ALA A 159 33.22 6.33 -24.93
N GLU A 160 34.37 6.22 -25.62
CA GLU A 160 34.79 7.15 -26.66
C GLU A 160 34.20 6.85 -28.05
N ARG A 161 33.67 5.64 -28.25
CA ARG A 161 32.96 5.23 -29.47
C ARG A 161 31.80 4.31 -29.06
N PRO A 162 30.66 4.85 -28.61
CA PRO A 162 29.61 4.04 -28.00
C PRO A 162 29.03 2.98 -28.93
N ASN A 163 28.98 3.24 -30.24
CA ASN A 163 28.44 2.27 -31.20
C ASN A 163 29.41 1.11 -31.45
N GLY A 164 28.87 -0.11 -31.44
CA GLY A 164 29.54 -1.34 -31.82
C GLY A 164 29.92 -1.40 -33.30
N GLY A 165 30.70 -2.41 -33.65
CA GLY A 165 31.17 -2.64 -35.02
C GLY A 165 30.03 -2.95 -35.98
N LEU A 166 30.11 -2.42 -37.21
CA LEU A 166 29.02 -2.45 -38.20
C LEU A 166 28.47 -3.87 -38.49
N ILE A 167 29.29 -4.91 -38.40
CA ILE A 167 28.91 -6.30 -38.69
C ILE A 167 28.66 -7.07 -37.39
N VAL A 168 29.59 -7.05 -36.44
CA VAL A 168 29.43 -7.66 -35.11
C VAL A 168 29.95 -6.73 -34.03
N GLY A 169 29.18 -6.54 -32.98
CA GLY A 169 29.64 -5.90 -31.75
C GLY A 169 28.50 -5.17 -31.06
N ASP A 170 28.51 -5.23 -29.74
CA ASP A 170 27.45 -4.66 -28.91
C ASP A 170 27.66 -3.15 -28.72
N GLY A 171 26.56 -2.45 -28.45
CA GLY A 171 26.59 -1.07 -28.05
C GLY A 171 27.15 -0.90 -26.64
N TYR A 172 27.85 0.20 -26.38
CA TYR A 172 28.38 0.51 -25.07
C TYR A 172 27.27 0.87 -24.07
N SER A 173 27.23 0.13 -22.95
CA SER A 173 26.38 0.43 -21.80
C SER A 173 27.09 1.37 -20.83
N TRP A 174 26.43 2.46 -20.46
CA TRP A 174 26.98 3.45 -19.54
C TRP A 174 26.74 3.08 -18.06
N THR A 175 27.65 3.53 -17.20
CA THR A 175 27.62 3.32 -15.74
C THR A 175 27.95 4.63 -15.01
N SER A 176 27.81 4.63 -13.68
CA SER A 176 28.23 5.72 -12.78
C SER A 176 29.68 6.17 -12.96
N GLU A 177 30.60 5.23 -13.22
CA GLU A 177 32.05 5.48 -13.32
C GLU A 177 32.45 6.01 -14.70
N THR A 178 31.60 5.80 -15.70
CA THR A 178 31.91 6.01 -17.13
C THR A 178 31.14 7.19 -17.71
N CYS A 179 29.91 7.44 -17.23
CA CYS A 179 29.13 8.65 -17.47
C CYS A 179 29.48 9.74 -16.43
N THR A 180 30.74 10.19 -16.41
CA THR A 180 31.21 11.18 -15.43
C THR A 180 30.71 12.60 -15.75
N GLY A 181 29.54 12.98 -15.22
CA GLY A 181 29.00 14.34 -15.32
C GLY A 181 27.50 14.46 -15.03
N VAL A 182 26.97 15.68 -15.07
CA VAL A 182 25.54 16.02 -14.91
C VAL A 182 24.75 15.96 -16.23
N SER A 183 25.10 15.01 -17.10
CA SER A 183 24.50 14.84 -18.43
C SER A 183 23.97 13.43 -18.62
N ALA A 184 22.87 13.31 -19.37
CA ALA A 184 22.32 12.02 -19.81
C ALA A 184 23.28 11.36 -20.80
N CYS A 185 23.56 10.07 -20.63
CA CYS A 185 24.43 9.29 -21.51
C CYS A 185 23.63 8.26 -22.30
N ASP A 186 23.46 8.51 -23.60
CA ASP A 186 22.76 7.60 -24.51
C ASP A 186 23.61 6.34 -24.80
N GLY A 187 23.02 5.18 -24.58
CA GLY A 187 23.59 3.87 -24.86
C GLY A 187 23.95 3.68 -26.34
N GLY A 188 25.05 2.97 -26.56
CA GLY A 188 25.59 2.73 -27.89
C GLY A 188 24.69 1.87 -28.78
N ARG A 189 24.72 2.08 -30.09
CA ARG A 189 23.99 1.21 -31.03
C ARG A 189 24.79 -0.06 -31.33
N GLY A 190 24.10 -1.19 -31.37
CA GLY A 190 24.67 -2.49 -31.75
C GLY A 190 24.96 -2.59 -33.26
N GLY A 191 25.82 -3.54 -33.60
CA GLY A 191 26.14 -3.94 -34.97
C GLY A 191 25.00 -4.67 -35.68
N PHE A 192 25.26 -5.16 -36.90
CA PHE A 192 24.29 -6.00 -37.61
C PHE A 192 23.92 -7.26 -36.79
N PHE A 193 24.91 -7.86 -36.11
CA PHE A 193 24.72 -8.73 -34.95
C PHE A 193 25.30 -8.03 -33.73
N GLY A 194 24.44 -7.65 -32.78
CA GLY A 194 24.87 -7.07 -31.51
C GLY A 194 23.77 -6.29 -30.84
N ASP A 195 23.80 -6.30 -29.52
CA ASP A 195 22.79 -5.71 -28.66
C ASP A 195 22.99 -4.18 -28.56
N GLY A 196 21.95 -3.47 -28.19
CA GLY A 196 22.04 -2.06 -27.82
C GLY A 196 22.62 -1.89 -26.42
N GLY A 197 23.50 -0.91 -26.24
CA GLY A 197 24.02 -0.57 -24.93
C GLY A 197 22.98 0.15 -24.07
N ALA A 198 23.05 0.00 -22.76
CA ALA A 198 22.19 0.72 -21.82
C ALA A 198 22.54 2.21 -21.71
N GLY A 199 21.52 3.06 -21.56
CA GLY A 199 21.67 4.47 -21.22
C GLY A 199 21.84 4.68 -19.71
N TYR A 200 22.25 5.89 -19.31
CA TYR A 200 22.46 6.26 -17.91
C TYR A 200 22.04 7.72 -17.65
N ASN A 201 21.61 8.06 -16.42
CA ASN A 201 21.12 9.39 -16.02
C ASN A 201 20.02 9.97 -16.95
N GLY A 202 18.96 9.22 -17.23
CA GLY A 202 17.91 9.61 -18.18
C GLY A 202 18.30 9.48 -19.67
N GLY A 203 19.50 8.98 -19.95
CA GLY A 203 19.98 8.69 -21.30
C GLY A 203 19.26 7.50 -21.93
N LYS A 204 19.09 7.52 -23.25
CA LYS A 204 18.30 6.51 -23.96
C LYS A 204 19.05 5.21 -24.16
N GLY A 205 18.32 4.11 -24.24
CA GLY A 205 18.84 2.82 -24.65
C GLY A 205 19.27 2.80 -26.12
N GLY A 206 20.37 2.13 -26.38
CA GLY A 206 20.92 1.90 -27.70
C GLY A 206 20.04 0.99 -28.55
N SER A 207 19.97 1.23 -29.86
CA SER A 207 19.25 0.35 -30.79
C SER A 207 20.14 -0.79 -31.26
N ALA A 208 19.63 -2.02 -31.31
CA ALA A 208 20.30 -3.13 -32.01
C ALA A 208 20.11 -3.04 -33.54
N GLY A 209 20.92 -3.80 -34.29
CA GLY A 209 20.94 -3.74 -35.76
C GLY A 209 19.91 -4.64 -36.45
N ALA A 210 20.35 -5.80 -36.93
CA ALA A 210 19.47 -6.80 -37.55
C ALA A 210 19.11 -7.93 -36.57
N TYR A 211 20.04 -8.27 -35.68
CA TYR A 211 19.88 -9.22 -34.59
C TYR A 211 20.47 -8.64 -33.32
N GLY A 212 19.80 -8.86 -32.19
CA GLY A 212 20.20 -8.38 -30.88
C GLY A 212 19.07 -7.62 -30.20
N ASP A 213 19.16 -7.49 -28.88
CA ASP A 213 18.14 -6.85 -28.05
C ASP A 213 18.41 -5.35 -27.91
N GLY A 214 17.37 -4.55 -27.71
CA GLY A 214 17.52 -3.12 -27.45
C GLY A 214 18.08 -2.88 -26.06
N GLY A 215 18.97 -1.89 -25.90
CA GLY A 215 19.51 -1.53 -24.59
C GLY A 215 18.46 -0.86 -23.72
N ALA A 216 18.53 -1.02 -22.40
CA ALA A 216 17.65 -0.32 -21.46
C ALA A 216 17.90 1.20 -21.49
N GLY A 217 16.85 1.98 -21.27
CA GLY A 217 16.96 3.40 -20.95
C GLY A 217 17.46 3.59 -19.52
N GLY A 218 18.28 4.62 -19.31
CA GLY A 218 18.78 4.94 -17.97
C GLY A 218 17.73 5.63 -17.12
N ASN A 219 17.65 5.24 -15.84
CA ASN A 219 16.82 5.93 -14.86
C ASN A 219 17.21 7.42 -14.77
N GLY A 220 16.21 8.28 -14.66
CA GLY A 220 16.38 9.71 -14.56
C GLY A 220 17.04 10.14 -13.25
N VAL A 221 17.57 11.36 -13.24
CA VAL A 221 18.17 11.99 -12.05
C VAL A 221 17.66 13.43 -12.00
N ALA A 222 17.22 13.92 -10.84
CA ALA A 222 16.47 15.18 -10.73
C ALA A 222 17.17 16.42 -11.36
N GLY A 223 18.50 16.45 -11.40
CA GLY A 223 19.30 17.50 -12.05
C GLY A 223 19.58 17.30 -13.55
N VAL A 224 19.18 16.18 -14.15
CA VAL A 224 19.52 15.77 -15.52
C VAL A 224 18.24 15.51 -16.31
N ASN A 225 18.09 16.14 -17.48
CA ASN A 225 16.89 16.00 -18.34
C ASN A 225 15.54 16.27 -17.60
N GLY A 226 15.55 17.08 -16.55
CA GLY A 226 14.37 17.33 -15.71
C GLY A 226 13.93 16.15 -14.84
N GLY A 227 14.77 15.13 -14.69
CA GLY A 227 14.44 13.87 -14.03
C GLY A 227 13.78 12.82 -14.92
N ASP A 228 13.46 13.12 -16.18
CA ASP A 228 12.78 12.17 -17.08
C ASP A 228 13.70 10.95 -17.35
N GLY A 229 13.13 9.75 -17.24
CA GLY A 229 13.78 8.48 -17.56
C GLY A 229 14.00 8.28 -19.07
N GLY A 230 15.06 7.56 -19.43
CA GLY A 230 15.44 7.34 -20.82
C GLY A 230 14.52 6.37 -21.56
N ASP A 231 14.19 6.64 -22.82
CA ASP A 231 13.50 5.65 -23.67
C ASP A 231 14.39 4.42 -23.90
N GLY A 232 13.81 3.23 -23.84
CA GLY A 232 14.43 1.96 -24.18
C GLY A 232 14.74 1.82 -25.67
N GLY A 233 15.79 1.07 -25.97
CA GLY A 233 16.30 0.85 -27.31
C GLY A 233 15.40 -0.03 -28.17
N ALA A 234 15.29 0.28 -29.46
CA ALA A 234 14.61 -0.62 -30.40
C ALA A 234 15.45 -1.88 -30.68
N ALA A 235 14.78 -3.02 -30.81
CA ALA A 235 15.40 -4.31 -31.02
C ALA A 235 15.95 -4.50 -32.45
N GLY A 236 16.72 -5.57 -32.62
CA GLY A 236 17.19 -6.07 -33.91
C GLY A 236 16.04 -6.38 -34.85
N LYS A 237 16.10 -5.82 -36.07
CA LYS A 237 14.97 -5.84 -37.03
C LYS A 237 14.44 -7.24 -37.38
N ILE A 238 15.25 -8.29 -37.28
CA ILE A 238 14.86 -9.68 -37.60
C ILE A 238 14.51 -10.46 -36.33
N ARG A 239 15.33 -10.32 -35.29
CA ARG A 239 15.10 -10.91 -33.97
C ARG A 239 15.74 -10.06 -32.88
N GLY A 240 14.96 -9.82 -31.84
CA GLY A 240 15.39 -9.30 -30.55
C GLY A 240 14.22 -8.70 -29.80
N ASN A 241 14.39 -8.56 -28.50
CA ASN A 241 13.47 -7.88 -27.59
C ASN A 241 13.79 -6.39 -27.53
N GLY A 242 12.77 -5.56 -27.33
CA GLY A 242 12.97 -4.14 -27.07
C GLY A 242 13.54 -3.90 -25.68
N GLY A 243 14.41 -2.90 -25.54
CA GLY A 243 14.93 -2.51 -24.23
C GLY A 243 13.87 -1.83 -23.38
N GLU A 244 13.96 -1.97 -22.06
CA GLU A 244 13.04 -1.31 -21.13
C GLU A 244 13.29 0.21 -21.08
N GLY A 245 12.25 0.99 -20.78
CA GLY A 245 12.38 2.41 -20.47
C GLY A 245 12.84 2.61 -19.02
N GLY A 246 13.71 3.59 -18.78
CA GLY A 246 14.16 3.93 -17.44
C GLY A 246 13.11 4.70 -16.64
N ASP A 247 13.16 4.59 -15.31
CA ASP A 247 12.24 5.29 -14.41
C ASP A 247 12.51 6.80 -14.34
N GLY A 248 11.47 7.58 -14.06
CA GLY A 248 11.59 9.00 -13.74
C GLY A 248 12.06 9.23 -12.29
N ALA A 249 12.92 10.21 -12.07
CA ALA A 249 13.33 10.64 -10.73
C ALA A 249 12.21 11.39 -9.98
N THR A 250 12.20 11.31 -8.66
CA THR A 250 11.45 12.22 -7.81
C THR A 250 11.92 13.66 -8.04
N THR A 251 11.00 14.57 -8.41
CA THR A 251 11.31 16.00 -8.62
C THR A 251 10.18 16.90 -8.13
N VAL A 252 10.44 18.21 -8.06
CA VAL A 252 9.43 19.23 -7.75
C VAL A 252 8.28 19.24 -8.76
N GLY A 253 8.51 18.79 -10.01
CA GLY A 253 7.54 18.84 -11.11
C GLY A 253 6.87 17.51 -11.46
N GLY A 254 7.26 16.42 -10.79
CA GLY A 254 7.17 15.06 -11.34
C GLY A 254 8.09 14.88 -12.57
N SER A 255 8.36 13.64 -12.96
CA SER A 255 9.13 13.35 -14.18
C SER A 255 8.60 12.09 -14.87
N ARG A 256 8.76 11.98 -16.20
CA ARG A 256 8.19 10.85 -16.94
C ARG A 256 9.07 9.63 -16.87
N GLY A 257 8.43 8.46 -16.83
CA GLY A 257 9.09 7.22 -17.20
C GLY A 257 9.39 7.18 -18.69
N GLY A 258 10.54 6.62 -19.04
CA GLY A 258 10.93 6.36 -20.43
C GLY A 258 10.06 5.29 -21.07
N ARG A 259 9.87 5.35 -22.40
CA ARG A 259 9.08 4.32 -23.10
C ARG A 259 9.87 3.05 -23.32
N GLY A 260 9.18 1.92 -23.30
CA GLY A 260 9.75 0.66 -23.75
C GLY A 260 10.06 0.66 -25.25
N GLY A 261 11.15 0.00 -25.62
CA GLY A 261 11.59 -0.18 -26.99
C GLY A 261 10.69 -1.16 -27.76
N SER A 262 10.49 -0.91 -29.05
CA SER A 262 9.76 -1.84 -29.93
C SER A 262 10.66 -3.00 -30.38
N ALA A 263 10.06 -4.19 -30.50
CA ALA A 263 10.68 -5.35 -31.12
C ALA A 263 10.70 -5.28 -32.66
N GLY A 264 11.51 -6.16 -33.28
CA GLY A 264 11.62 -6.30 -34.73
C GLY A 264 10.55 -7.21 -35.35
N VAL A 265 10.97 -8.19 -36.16
CA VAL A 265 10.05 -9.21 -36.70
C VAL A 265 9.68 -10.29 -35.67
N ASN A 266 10.61 -10.65 -34.79
CA ASN A 266 10.39 -11.61 -33.70
C ASN A 266 11.02 -11.10 -32.40
N GLY A 267 10.30 -11.18 -31.29
CA GLY A 267 10.75 -10.77 -29.96
C GLY A 267 9.74 -9.83 -29.31
N ASP A 268 9.92 -9.59 -28.03
CA ASP A 268 8.92 -8.96 -27.17
C ASP A 268 9.22 -7.46 -26.99
N GLY A 269 8.20 -6.63 -26.84
CA GLY A 269 8.39 -5.21 -26.58
C GLY A 269 8.92 -4.97 -25.17
N GLY A 270 9.81 -3.99 -24.99
CA GLY A 270 10.32 -3.63 -23.67
C GLY A 270 9.24 -2.97 -22.82
N ASN A 271 9.34 -3.07 -21.49
CA ASN A 271 8.44 -2.39 -20.56
C ASN A 271 8.68 -0.88 -20.55
N GLY A 272 7.65 -0.08 -20.24
CA GLY A 272 7.81 1.34 -19.94
C GLY A 272 8.24 1.56 -18.49
N GLY A 273 9.13 2.53 -18.24
CA GLY A 273 9.58 2.88 -16.89
C GLY A 273 8.50 3.61 -16.09
N ALA A 274 8.61 3.59 -14.76
CA ALA A 274 7.70 4.30 -13.87
C ALA A 274 7.87 5.83 -13.97
N GLY A 275 6.80 6.57 -13.72
CA GLY A 275 6.84 8.02 -13.54
C GLY A 275 7.42 8.41 -12.18
N GLY A 276 8.23 9.45 -12.14
CA GLY A 276 8.81 9.97 -10.90
C GLY A 276 7.82 10.78 -10.07
N THR A 277 7.91 10.62 -8.75
CA THR A 277 7.06 11.30 -7.77
C THR A 277 7.22 12.83 -7.82
N SER A 278 6.11 13.55 -7.69
CA SER A 278 6.07 15.01 -7.53
C SER A 278 6.11 15.42 -6.05
N THR A 279 7.06 16.29 -5.69
CA THR A 279 7.17 16.89 -4.34
C THR A 279 6.78 18.37 -4.28
N GLY A 280 6.55 19.02 -5.43
CA GLY A 280 6.09 20.40 -5.53
C GLY A 280 4.66 20.50 -6.04
N ALA A 281 4.14 21.73 -6.17
CA ALA A 281 2.77 22.07 -6.58
C ALA A 281 2.45 21.72 -8.06
N SER A 282 2.48 20.43 -8.41
CA SER A 282 2.37 19.92 -9.77
C SER A 282 1.80 18.50 -9.83
N THR A 283 1.62 17.98 -11.05
CA THR A 283 1.17 16.61 -11.29
C THR A 283 2.30 15.61 -11.09
N GLY A 284 1.98 14.42 -10.59
CA GLY A 284 2.92 13.29 -10.58
C GLY A 284 3.39 12.90 -11.99
N GLY A 285 4.56 12.27 -12.08
CA GLY A 285 5.16 11.85 -13.34
C GLY A 285 4.33 10.84 -14.12
N ALA A 286 4.12 11.02 -15.43
CA ALA A 286 3.41 10.00 -16.22
C ALA A 286 4.29 8.75 -16.43
N GLY A 287 3.68 7.56 -16.32
CA GLY A 287 4.35 6.30 -16.64
C GLY A 287 4.70 6.17 -18.12
N GLY A 288 5.79 5.47 -18.41
CA GLY A 288 6.26 5.18 -19.76
C GLY A 288 5.33 4.21 -20.49
N ALA A 289 5.09 4.42 -21.79
CA ALA A 289 4.34 3.46 -22.58
C ALA A 289 5.18 2.21 -22.87
N GLY A 290 4.55 1.04 -22.86
CA GLY A 290 5.17 -0.23 -23.25
C GLY A 290 5.50 -0.30 -24.74
N GLY A 291 6.55 -1.03 -25.07
CA GLY A 291 7.01 -1.26 -26.43
C GLY A 291 6.14 -2.25 -27.20
N THR A 292 6.04 -2.10 -28.52
CA THR A 292 5.26 -3.02 -29.36
C THR A 292 5.99 -4.35 -29.59
N GLY A 293 5.28 -5.46 -29.47
CA GLY A 293 5.78 -6.80 -29.77
C GLY A 293 6.07 -7.05 -31.24
N GLY A 294 6.87 -8.08 -31.52
CA GLY A 294 7.45 -8.35 -32.83
C GLY A 294 6.41 -8.68 -33.92
N LEU A 295 6.64 -8.17 -35.14
CA LEU A 295 5.67 -8.15 -36.25
C LEU A 295 4.94 -9.49 -36.51
N VAL A 296 5.64 -10.61 -36.35
CA VAL A 296 5.17 -11.99 -36.64
C VAL A 296 5.09 -12.85 -35.38
N ARG A 297 5.84 -12.50 -34.33
CA ARG A 297 5.79 -13.14 -33.01
C ARG A 297 6.36 -12.20 -31.96
N GLY A 298 5.64 -12.05 -30.88
CA GLY A 298 6.12 -11.41 -29.67
C GLY A 298 5.00 -10.68 -28.94
N ASP A 299 5.21 -10.56 -27.64
CA ASP A 299 4.28 -9.92 -26.72
C ASP A 299 4.59 -8.42 -26.62
N GLY A 300 3.58 -7.62 -26.30
CA GLY A 300 3.76 -6.19 -26.03
C GLY A 300 4.26 -5.97 -24.60
N GLY A 301 5.19 -5.03 -24.41
CA GLY A 301 5.69 -4.69 -23.07
C GLY A 301 4.62 -3.98 -22.23
N ALA A 302 4.69 -4.11 -20.90
CA ALA A 302 3.78 -3.42 -19.99
C ALA A 302 4.01 -1.90 -20.01
N GLY A 303 2.96 -1.14 -19.71
CA GLY A 303 3.07 0.28 -19.40
C GLY A 303 3.60 0.48 -17.97
N GLY A 304 4.46 1.47 -17.77
CA GLY A 304 5.00 1.82 -16.47
C GLY A 304 3.98 2.51 -15.56
N VAL A 305 4.19 2.40 -14.25
CA VAL A 305 3.33 3.00 -13.22
C VAL A 305 3.40 4.53 -13.26
N GLY A 306 2.30 5.21 -12.96
CA GLY A 306 2.27 6.66 -12.77
C GLY A 306 2.89 7.08 -11.43
N GLY A 307 3.70 8.13 -11.43
CA GLY A 307 4.34 8.68 -10.24
C GLY A 307 3.34 9.36 -9.30
N ASN A 308 3.58 9.25 -8.00
CA ASN A 308 2.74 9.86 -6.96
C ASN A 308 2.84 11.40 -6.99
N ALA A 309 1.89 12.08 -6.33
CA ALA A 309 2.00 13.51 -6.04
C ALA A 309 1.72 13.75 -4.53
N VAL A 310 2.73 14.26 -3.82
CA VAL A 310 2.80 14.18 -2.35
C VAL A 310 1.91 15.20 -1.64
N LEU A 311 1.80 16.43 -2.16
CA LEU A 311 1.07 17.48 -1.43
C LEU A 311 -0.45 17.38 -1.64
N ASN A 312 -1.20 17.83 -0.65
CA ASN A 312 -2.65 17.94 -0.72
C ASN A 312 -3.12 18.81 -1.91
N GLY A 313 -4.23 18.43 -2.53
CA GLY A 313 -4.84 19.09 -3.69
C GLY A 313 -4.24 18.72 -5.06
N GLN A 314 -3.30 17.76 -5.12
CA GLN A 314 -2.59 17.41 -6.36
C GLN A 314 -3.16 16.19 -7.09
N THR A 315 -2.92 16.16 -8.41
CA THR A 315 -3.21 15.00 -9.25
C THR A 315 -1.94 14.16 -9.45
N ALA A 316 -2.04 12.85 -9.30
CA ALA A 316 -0.91 11.97 -9.59
C ALA A 316 -0.68 11.78 -11.10
N GLY A 317 0.42 11.14 -11.45
CA GLY A 317 0.73 10.75 -12.81
C GLY A 317 -0.19 9.64 -13.30
N ALA A 318 -0.60 9.71 -14.56
CA ALA A 318 -1.31 8.62 -15.21
C ALA A 318 -0.35 7.44 -15.50
N GLY A 319 -0.89 6.22 -15.45
CA GLY A 319 -0.19 5.02 -15.87
C GLY A 319 0.10 5.01 -17.37
N GLY A 320 1.19 4.35 -17.75
CA GLY A 320 1.59 4.18 -19.14
C GLY A 320 0.66 3.22 -19.89
N ARG A 321 0.41 3.47 -21.18
CA ARG A 321 -0.33 2.51 -22.02
C ARG A 321 0.52 1.25 -22.25
N GLY A 322 -0.12 0.08 -22.20
CA GLY A 322 0.49 -1.18 -22.59
C GLY A 322 0.84 -1.25 -24.09
N GLY A 323 1.89 -2.01 -24.42
CA GLY A 323 2.36 -2.19 -25.79
C GLY A 323 1.45 -3.09 -26.61
N ASP A 324 1.18 -2.71 -27.86
CA ASP A 324 0.42 -3.55 -28.81
C ASP A 324 1.25 -4.77 -29.27
N THR A 325 0.60 -5.87 -29.66
CA THR A 325 1.31 -6.98 -30.35
C THR A 325 1.57 -6.67 -31.82
N GLY A 326 2.49 -7.41 -32.44
CA GLY A 326 2.81 -7.28 -33.85
C GLY A 326 1.60 -7.49 -34.79
N THR A 327 1.54 -6.70 -35.86
CA THR A 327 0.35 -6.60 -36.73
C THR A 327 -0.06 -7.91 -37.42
N PHE A 328 0.90 -8.83 -37.60
CA PHE A 328 0.74 -10.15 -38.20
C PHE A 328 1.10 -11.28 -37.20
N SER A 329 1.04 -11.01 -35.88
CA SER A 329 1.52 -11.95 -34.88
C SER A 329 0.77 -13.29 -34.95
N VAL A 330 1.49 -14.40 -35.11
CA VAL A 330 0.86 -15.74 -35.12
C VAL A 330 0.28 -16.05 -33.74
N SER A 331 0.95 -15.58 -32.69
CA SER A 331 0.50 -15.69 -31.30
C SER A 331 1.18 -14.62 -30.45
N GLY A 332 0.43 -13.96 -29.57
CA GLY A 332 1.01 -13.10 -28.52
C GLY A 332 -0.02 -12.40 -27.63
N TYR A 333 0.45 -11.90 -26.49
CA TYR A 333 -0.27 -11.09 -25.52
C TYR A 333 0.14 -9.63 -25.68
N ALA A 334 -0.82 -8.72 -25.75
CA ALA A 334 -0.51 -7.30 -25.67
C ALA A 334 -0.28 -6.90 -24.20
N GLY A 335 0.58 -5.92 -23.97
CA GLY A 335 1.02 -5.55 -22.63
C GLY A 335 -0.12 -4.92 -21.81
N ALA A 336 -0.09 -5.14 -20.50
CA ALA A 336 -1.00 -4.46 -19.59
C ALA A 336 -0.69 -2.95 -19.53
N GLY A 337 -1.70 -2.14 -19.25
CA GLY A 337 -1.49 -0.75 -18.86
C GLY A 337 -0.93 -0.63 -17.45
N GLY A 338 -0.07 0.36 -17.21
CA GLY A 338 0.46 0.64 -15.89
C GLY A 338 -0.60 1.24 -14.97
N THR A 339 -0.46 1.06 -13.66
CA THR A 339 -1.35 1.68 -12.68
C THR A 339 -1.15 3.20 -12.62
N GLY A 340 -2.18 3.94 -12.22
CA GLY A 340 -2.05 5.36 -11.91
C GLY A 340 -1.36 5.61 -10.56
N GLY A 341 -0.69 6.75 -10.42
CA GLY A 341 -0.05 7.14 -9.16
C GLY A 341 -1.04 7.54 -8.07
N LYS A 342 -0.59 7.56 -6.82
CA LYS A 342 -1.38 8.00 -5.65
C LYS A 342 -1.23 9.50 -5.41
N ALA A 343 -2.34 10.18 -5.13
CA ALA A 343 -2.40 11.59 -4.70
C ALA A 343 -3.85 11.95 -4.30
N THR A 344 -4.08 13.18 -3.82
CA THR A 344 -5.44 13.72 -3.53
C THR A 344 -6.44 13.48 -4.66
N TYR A 345 -5.97 13.63 -5.90
CA TYR A 345 -6.64 13.16 -7.11
C TYR A 345 -5.78 12.04 -7.72
N GLY A 346 -6.25 10.80 -7.60
CA GLY A 346 -5.55 9.63 -8.11
C GLY A 346 -5.27 9.72 -9.60
N GLY A 347 -4.14 9.16 -10.03
CA GLY A 347 -3.76 9.10 -11.43
C GLY A 347 -4.65 8.12 -12.18
N ARG A 348 -5.04 8.42 -13.42
CA ARG A 348 -5.78 7.45 -14.25
C ARG A 348 -4.88 6.28 -14.64
N GLY A 349 -5.41 5.06 -14.56
CA GLY A 349 -4.75 3.85 -15.05
C GLY A 349 -4.52 3.87 -16.56
N GLY A 350 -3.42 3.28 -17.02
CA GLY A 350 -3.08 3.20 -18.43
C GLY A 350 -3.99 2.22 -19.18
N ASP A 351 -4.39 2.54 -20.42
CA ASP A 351 -5.12 1.57 -21.24
C ASP A 351 -4.21 0.38 -21.64
N GLY A 352 -4.77 -0.82 -21.72
CA GLY A 352 -4.07 -2.01 -22.20
C GLY A 352 -3.72 -1.96 -23.69
N GLY A 353 -2.70 -2.72 -24.09
CA GLY A 353 -2.27 -2.84 -25.47
C GLY A 353 -3.26 -3.61 -26.35
N ASP A 354 -3.34 -3.25 -27.63
CA ASP A 354 -4.21 -3.94 -28.60
C ASP A 354 -3.53 -5.18 -29.21
N ALA A 355 -4.34 -6.20 -29.48
CA ALA A 355 -3.94 -7.35 -30.29
C ALA A 355 -3.81 -6.98 -31.79
N GLY A 356 -2.84 -7.60 -32.48
CA GLY A 356 -2.55 -7.36 -33.89
C GLY A 356 -3.74 -7.59 -34.81
N LEU A 357 -3.94 -6.68 -35.77
CA LEU A 357 -5.10 -6.64 -36.67
C LEU A 357 -5.32 -7.93 -37.47
N LEU A 358 -4.24 -8.64 -37.81
CA LEU A 358 -4.23 -9.88 -38.58
C LEU A 358 -3.67 -11.05 -37.76
N ALA A 359 -3.61 -10.91 -36.44
CA ALA A 359 -3.07 -11.93 -35.56
C ALA A 359 -3.98 -13.16 -35.49
N LEU A 360 -3.37 -14.34 -35.50
CA LEU A 360 -4.10 -15.61 -35.59
C LEU A 360 -4.68 -16.01 -34.23
N PHE A 361 -3.90 -15.85 -33.15
CA PHE A 361 -4.29 -16.07 -31.76
C PHE A 361 -3.65 -15.02 -30.85
N ALA A 362 -4.27 -13.83 -30.70
CA ALA A 362 -3.70 -12.77 -29.87
C ALA A 362 -4.71 -12.12 -28.93
N MET A 363 -4.27 -11.84 -27.71
CA MET A 363 -5.09 -11.28 -26.64
C MET A 363 -4.75 -9.81 -26.39
N GLY A 364 -5.76 -9.01 -26.12
CA GLY A 364 -5.56 -7.64 -25.64
C GLY A 364 -5.02 -7.64 -24.21
N GLY A 365 -4.22 -6.63 -23.86
CA GLY A 365 -3.71 -6.48 -22.50
C GLY A 365 -4.77 -5.91 -21.56
N ALA A 366 -4.67 -6.19 -20.26
CA ALA A 366 -5.54 -5.57 -19.27
C ALA A 366 -5.28 -4.05 -19.16
N GLY A 367 -6.30 -3.29 -18.80
CA GLY A 367 -6.13 -1.91 -18.34
C GLY A 367 -5.46 -1.88 -16.97
N GLY A 368 -4.63 -0.88 -16.70
CA GLY A 368 -4.06 -0.65 -15.38
C GLY A 368 -5.10 -0.05 -14.44
N ASN A 369 -4.99 -0.32 -13.14
CA ASN A 369 -5.88 0.27 -12.13
C ASN A 369 -5.65 1.78 -12.02
N GLY A 370 -6.69 2.52 -11.66
CA GLY A 370 -6.59 3.88 -11.16
C GLY A 370 -5.77 3.95 -9.88
N GLY A 371 -5.11 5.08 -9.67
CA GLY A 371 -4.38 5.35 -8.44
C GLY A 371 -5.31 5.82 -7.32
N ASN A 372 -4.95 5.51 -6.08
CA ASN A 372 -5.77 5.79 -4.91
C ASN A 372 -5.62 7.24 -4.44
N SER A 373 -6.70 7.83 -3.94
CA SER A 373 -6.64 8.95 -2.99
C SER A 373 -6.26 8.46 -1.59
N PRO A 374 -6.03 9.36 -0.62
CA PRO A 374 -6.05 9.00 0.80
C PRO A 374 -7.37 8.33 1.19
N ASP A 375 -7.33 7.45 2.19
CA ASP A 375 -8.50 6.77 2.76
C ASP A 375 -9.50 7.75 3.37
N GLU A 376 -9.00 8.87 3.89
CA GLU A 376 -9.76 9.95 4.49
C GLU A 376 -9.67 11.20 3.63
N GLY A 377 -10.82 11.68 3.16
CA GLY A 377 -10.88 12.70 2.12
C GLY A 377 -11.44 14.05 2.59
N PHE A 378 -10.95 15.11 1.98
CA PHE A 378 -11.71 16.36 1.86
C PHE A 378 -12.69 16.23 0.69
N GLY A 379 -13.87 16.85 0.77
CA GLY A 379 -15.02 16.57 -0.13
C GLY A 379 -14.88 16.91 -1.63
N SER A 380 -13.67 17.13 -2.14
CA SER A 380 -13.32 17.19 -3.56
C SER A 380 -12.39 16.07 -4.04
N ASP A 381 -11.75 15.37 -3.10
CA ASP A 381 -10.68 14.41 -3.36
C ASP A 381 -11.26 13.20 -4.11
N HIS A 382 -10.47 12.55 -4.98
CA HIS A 382 -11.01 11.51 -5.85
C HIS A 382 -9.99 10.45 -6.24
N GLY A 383 -10.43 9.21 -6.34
CA GLY A 383 -9.65 8.14 -6.95
C GLY A 383 -9.45 8.36 -8.45
N GLY A 384 -8.39 7.81 -9.01
CA GLY A 384 -8.19 7.81 -10.45
C GLY A 384 -9.08 6.78 -11.14
N ASP A 385 -9.50 7.04 -12.38
CA ASP A 385 -10.23 6.04 -13.16
C ASP A 385 -9.33 4.87 -13.57
N GLY A 386 -9.94 3.71 -13.83
CA GLY A 386 -9.31 2.59 -14.48
C GLY A 386 -8.90 2.85 -15.95
N GLY A 387 -7.87 2.13 -16.38
CA GLY A 387 -7.52 1.99 -17.79
C GLY A 387 -8.49 1.04 -18.50
N ASN A 388 -8.75 1.28 -19.79
CA ASN A 388 -9.57 0.34 -20.57
C ASN A 388 -8.75 -0.88 -21.00
N GLY A 389 -9.39 -2.05 -21.05
CA GLY A 389 -8.81 -3.25 -21.61
C GLY A 389 -8.57 -3.15 -23.13
N GLY A 390 -7.45 -3.71 -23.57
CA GLY A 390 -7.06 -3.76 -24.98
C GLY A 390 -7.91 -4.72 -25.81
N ARG A 391 -8.01 -4.49 -27.12
CA ARG A 391 -8.86 -5.33 -27.99
C ARG A 391 -8.18 -6.65 -28.36
N GLY A 392 -8.97 -7.71 -28.49
CA GLY A 392 -8.53 -9.02 -28.96
C GLY A 392 -8.37 -9.12 -30.48
N GLY A 393 -7.64 -10.15 -30.92
CA GLY A 393 -7.35 -10.40 -32.33
C GLY A 393 -8.60 -10.56 -33.20
N ARG A 394 -8.52 -10.17 -34.49
CA ARG A 394 -9.68 -10.26 -35.40
C ARG A 394 -10.03 -11.68 -35.86
N MET A 395 -9.11 -12.64 -35.76
CA MET A 395 -9.31 -14.02 -36.23
C MET A 395 -9.50 -15.03 -35.09
N SER A 396 -8.72 -14.92 -34.01
CA SER A 396 -8.96 -15.55 -32.71
C SER A 396 -8.31 -14.68 -31.63
N GLY A 397 -8.98 -14.48 -30.49
CA GLY A 397 -8.44 -13.65 -29.42
C GLY A 397 -9.49 -13.07 -28.49
N ASN A 398 -9.13 -12.97 -27.21
CA ASN A 398 -9.95 -12.29 -26.19
C ASN A 398 -9.54 -10.82 -26.09
N GLY A 399 -10.49 -9.95 -25.72
CA GLY A 399 -10.12 -8.66 -25.16
C GLY A 399 -9.50 -8.81 -23.77
N GLY A 400 -8.65 -7.87 -23.37
CA GLY A 400 -8.17 -7.78 -22.00
C GLY A 400 -9.19 -7.09 -21.10
N ASP A 401 -9.11 -7.32 -19.80
CA ASP A 401 -10.07 -6.76 -18.84
C ASP A 401 -9.79 -5.27 -18.56
N GLY A 402 -10.79 -4.53 -18.08
CA GLY A 402 -10.63 -3.16 -17.62
C GLY A 402 -9.97 -3.09 -16.25
N GLY A 403 -9.15 -2.07 -15.99
CA GLY A 403 -8.57 -1.84 -14.68
C GLY A 403 -9.61 -1.30 -13.69
N ALA A 404 -9.47 -1.60 -12.41
CA ALA A 404 -10.33 -1.06 -11.36
C ALA A 404 -10.12 0.46 -11.18
N GLY A 405 -11.13 1.18 -10.72
CA GLY A 405 -11.01 2.55 -10.24
C GLY A 405 -10.32 2.60 -8.88
N GLY A 406 -9.55 3.67 -8.63
CA GLY A 406 -8.82 3.86 -7.37
C GLY A 406 -9.73 4.23 -6.20
N GLU A 407 -9.27 3.93 -4.98
CA GLU A 407 -9.90 4.41 -3.75
C GLU A 407 -10.06 5.94 -3.76
N GLY A 408 -11.16 6.43 -3.19
CA GLY A 408 -11.66 7.78 -3.43
C GLY A 408 -12.75 7.87 -4.51
N GLY A 409 -13.32 6.74 -4.92
CA GLY A 409 -14.47 6.71 -5.83
C GLY A 409 -14.16 6.80 -7.32
N GLY A 410 -12.95 6.48 -7.77
CA GLY A 410 -12.62 6.50 -9.21
C GLY A 410 -13.45 5.49 -10.02
N ASP A 411 -13.75 5.79 -11.29
CA ASP A 411 -14.58 4.90 -12.12
C ASP A 411 -13.78 3.70 -12.67
N GLY A 412 -14.42 2.54 -12.78
CA GLY A 412 -13.85 1.34 -13.38
C GLY A 412 -13.64 1.46 -14.90
N GLY A 413 -12.55 0.89 -15.40
CA GLY A 413 -12.20 0.88 -16.82
C GLY A 413 -13.05 -0.12 -17.62
N ASN A 414 -13.32 0.16 -18.89
CA ASN A 414 -14.13 -0.74 -19.73
C ASN A 414 -13.31 -1.93 -20.23
N GLY A 415 -13.95 -3.09 -20.32
CA GLY A 415 -13.39 -4.31 -20.87
C GLY A 415 -13.13 -4.25 -22.37
N GLY A 416 -12.05 -4.89 -22.79
CA GLY A 416 -11.59 -4.96 -24.17
C GLY A 416 -12.52 -5.76 -25.07
N ASN A 417 -12.72 -5.32 -26.30
CA ASN A 417 -13.56 -6.03 -27.26
C ASN A 417 -12.76 -7.10 -28.01
N ALA A 418 -13.30 -8.31 -28.14
CA ALA A 418 -12.80 -9.30 -29.10
C ALA A 418 -13.14 -8.92 -30.54
N GLY A 419 -12.52 -9.60 -31.51
CA GLY A 419 -12.91 -9.47 -32.92
C GLY A 419 -14.37 -9.91 -33.14
N ARG A 420 -15.27 -8.99 -33.54
CA ARG A 420 -16.72 -9.27 -33.70
C ARG A 420 -17.07 -10.40 -34.69
N LEU A 421 -16.15 -10.73 -35.61
CA LEU A 421 -16.25 -11.83 -36.57
C LEU A 421 -15.15 -12.90 -36.38
N SER A 422 -14.46 -12.86 -35.24
CA SER A 422 -13.43 -13.82 -34.85
C SER A 422 -14.00 -15.24 -34.78
N PHE A 423 -13.21 -16.27 -35.06
CA PHE A 423 -13.68 -17.65 -34.92
C PHE A 423 -13.97 -18.00 -33.45
N LEU A 424 -13.13 -17.53 -32.54
CA LEU A 424 -13.27 -17.66 -31.08
C LEU A 424 -12.79 -16.37 -30.40
N GLY A 425 -13.56 -15.86 -29.43
CA GLY A 425 -13.09 -14.73 -28.61
C GLY A 425 -14.09 -14.26 -27.56
N ARG A 426 -13.64 -14.16 -26.30
CA ARG A 426 -14.35 -13.54 -25.18
C ARG A 426 -14.01 -12.05 -25.09
N GLY A 427 -14.99 -11.19 -24.85
CA GLY A 427 -14.72 -9.80 -24.46
C GLY A 427 -14.19 -9.75 -23.03
N GLY A 428 -13.23 -8.87 -22.75
CA GLY A 428 -12.71 -8.71 -21.40
C GLY A 428 -13.77 -8.16 -20.44
N ASP A 429 -13.64 -8.47 -19.17
CA ASP A 429 -14.52 -7.98 -18.12
C ASP A 429 -14.24 -6.49 -17.84
N GLY A 430 -15.25 -5.75 -17.39
CA GLY A 430 -15.09 -4.36 -16.95
C GLY A 430 -14.52 -4.31 -15.53
N GLY A 431 -13.72 -3.29 -15.24
CA GLY A 431 -13.13 -3.10 -13.91
C GLY A 431 -14.15 -2.56 -12.91
N ASP A 432 -13.96 -2.91 -11.64
CA ASP A 432 -14.80 -2.41 -10.54
C ASP A 432 -14.53 -0.92 -10.26
N GLY A 433 -15.54 -0.19 -9.79
CA GLY A 433 -15.41 1.19 -9.32
C GLY A 433 -14.82 1.25 -7.92
N GLY A 434 -14.03 2.29 -7.65
CA GLY A 434 -13.34 2.48 -6.37
C GLY A 434 -14.28 2.80 -5.21
N ILE A 435 -13.90 2.41 -4.00
CA ILE A 435 -14.60 2.77 -2.76
C ILE A 435 -14.42 4.28 -2.50
N GLY A 436 -15.46 4.99 -2.07
CA GLY A 436 -15.38 6.41 -1.70
C GLY A 436 -14.63 6.64 -0.38
N GLN A 437 -13.98 7.80 -0.19
CA GLN A 437 -13.21 8.06 1.03
C GLN A 437 -14.07 8.04 2.30
N THR A 438 -13.47 7.64 3.41
CA THR A 438 -13.98 7.96 4.75
C THR A 438 -13.93 9.48 4.98
N GLY A 439 -14.91 10.03 5.68
CA GLY A 439 -14.87 11.41 6.14
C GLY A 439 -13.94 11.55 7.34
N ILE A 440 -13.13 12.62 7.35
CA ILE A 440 -12.21 12.92 8.46
C ILE A 440 -13.00 13.08 9.78
N VAL A 441 -12.46 12.54 10.87
CA VAL A 441 -13.05 12.66 12.22
C VAL A 441 -13.03 14.10 12.73
N GLY A 442 -14.00 14.45 13.58
CA GLY A 442 -14.07 15.74 14.25
C GLY A 442 -13.04 15.85 15.38
N THR A 443 -12.45 17.03 15.54
CA THR A 443 -11.45 17.28 16.59
C THR A 443 -12.07 17.25 17.99
N ASN A 444 -11.41 16.57 18.94
CA ASN A 444 -11.81 16.58 20.34
C ASN A 444 -11.64 17.98 20.97
N GLY A 445 -12.42 18.28 21.99
CA GLY A 445 -12.42 19.57 22.68
C GLY A 445 -11.11 19.87 23.40
N SER A 446 -10.62 21.11 23.24
CA SER A 446 -9.38 21.62 23.81
C SER A 446 -9.63 22.68 24.89
N ALA A 447 -8.57 23.17 25.54
CA ALA A 447 -8.69 24.17 26.62
C ALA A 447 -9.27 25.52 26.14
N THR A 448 -9.21 25.79 24.84
CA THR A 448 -9.71 27.02 24.20
C THR A 448 -11.02 26.81 23.43
N GLN A 449 -11.36 25.57 23.08
CA GLN A 449 -12.60 25.19 22.43
C GLN A 449 -13.15 23.92 23.11
N LEU A 450 -14.06 24.08 24.07
CA LEU A 450 -14.58 22.95 24.85
C LEU A 450 -15.37 21.95 23.99
N ASP A 451 -16.14 22.43 23.01
CA ASP A 451 -16.98 21.61 22.14
C ASP A 451 -16.14 20.89 21.07
N GLY A 452 -16.40 19.60 20.89
CA GLY A 452 -15.82 18.78 19.83
C GLY A 452 -16.34 19.18 18.44
N GLY A 453 -15.48 19.06 17.42
CA GLY A 453 -15.80 19.33 16.03
C GLY A 453 -16.70 18.25 15.41
N ASN A 454 -17.45 18.60 14.37
CA ASN A 454 -18.21 17.61 13.60
C ASN A 454 -17.29 16.81 12.67
N GLY A 455 -17.58 15.53 12.50
CA GLY A 455 -16.97 14.70 11.46
C GLY A 455 -17.40 15.13 10.05
N GLN A 456 -16.53 14.92 9.07
CA GLN A 456 -16.80 15.23 7.66
C GLN A 456 -17.63 14.12 6.99
N ALA A 457 -18.29 14.45 5.88
CA ALA A 457 -19.02 13.45 5.10
C ALA A 457 -18.07 12.51 4.36
N GLY A 458 -18.49 11.25 4.18
CA GLY A 458 -17.80 10.29 3.31
C GLY A 458 -17.95 10.61 1.82
N GLY A 459 -16.95 10.24 1.03
CA GLY A 459 -16.92 10.39 -0.42
C GLY A 459 -17.81 9.38 -1.16
N GLN A 460 -18.22 9.73 -2.38
CA GLN A 460 -19.02 8.84 -3.23
C GLN A 460 -18.17 7.66 -3.75
N GLY A 461 -18.76 6.47 -3.88
CA GLY A 461 -18.16 5.36 -4.62
C GLY A 461 -18.23 5.55 -6.15
N GLY A 462 -17.28 4.94 -6.87
CA GLY A 462 -17.16 5.01 -8.33
C GLY A 462 -18.12 4.08 -9.07
N ALA A 463 -18.38 4.35 -10.35
CA ALA A 463 -19.14 3.45 -11.21
C ALA A 463 -18.27 2.27 -11.67
N GLY A 464 -18.90 1.13 -11.96
CA GLY A 464 -18.23 -0.01 -12.60
C GLY A 464 -18.11 0.17 -14.12
N GLY A 465 -17.04 -0.35 -14.72
CA GLY A 465 -16.78 -0.27 -16.15
C GLY A 465 -17.58 -1.28 -16.98
N ASP A 466 -17.93 -0.93 -18.22
CA ASP A 466 -18.69 -1.82 -19.12
C ASP A 466 -17.86 -3.04 -19.57
N GLY A 467 -18.48 -4.21 -19.63
CA GLY A 467 -17.90 -5.43 -20.18
C GLY A 467 -17.70 -5.37 -21.70
N GLY A 468 -16.59 -5.93 -22.18
CA GLY A 468 -16.23 -5.95 -23.59
C GLY A 468 -17.09 -6.91 -24.42
N ASN A 469 -17.28 -6.61 -25.71
CA ASN A 469 -18.03 -7.51 -26.60
C ASN A 469 -17.16 -8.69 -27.08
N GLY A 470 -17.72 -9.89 -27.06
CA GLY A 470 -17.14 -11.11 -27.63
C GLY A 470 -17.34 -11.23 -29.14
N SER A 471 -16.89 -12.37 -29.68
CA SER A 471 -17.25 -12.78 -31.05
C SER A 471 -18.75 -13.11 -31.17
N MET A 472 -19.31 -12.88 -32.36
CA MET A 472 -20.66 -13.35 -32.73
C MET A 472 -20.68 -14.79 -33.27
N LEU A 473 -19.52 -15.40 -33.58
CA LEU A 473 -19.46 -16.77 -34.11
C LEU A 473 -19.29 -17.82 -33.00
N MET A 474 -18.30 -17.64 -32.13
CA MET A 474 -18.19 -18.34 -30.85
C MET A 474 -17.53 -17.37 -29.86
N GLY A 475 -18.34 -16.62 -29.11
CA GLY A 475 -17.80 -15.64 -28.18
C GLY A 475 -18.70 -15.36 -27.00
N LEU A 476 -18.09 -15.17 -25.85
CA LEU A 476 -18.74 -14.72 -24.63
C LEU A 476 -18.55 -13.20 -24.52
N GLY A 477 -19.58 -12.47 -24.12
CA GLY A 477 -19.40 -11.11 -23.62
C GLY A 477 -18.60 -11.13 -22.32
N GLY A 478 -17.87 -10.06 -22.04
CA GLY A 478 -17.34 -9.79 -20.72
C GLY A 478 -18.44 -9.33 -19.77
N ASN A 479 -18.26 -9.56 -18.49
CA ASN A 479 -19.09 -9.04 -17.42
C ASN A 479 -18.81 -7.55 -17.22
N GLY A 480 -19.78 -6.77 -16.78
CA GLY A 480 -19.54 -5.40 -16.29
C GLY A 480 -19.01 -5.42 -14.85
N GLY A 481 -18.11 -4.49 -14.52
CA GLY A 481 -17.57 -4.35 -13.17
C GLY A 481 -18.60 -3.82 -12.17
N ALA A 482 -18.43 -4.12 -10.89
CA ALA A 482 -19.28 -3.60 -9.83
C ALA A 482 -19.03 -2.10 -9.58
N GLY A 483 -20.05 -1.37 -9.11
CA GLY A 483 -19.88 -0.03 -8.57
C GLY A 483 -19.32 -0.07 -7.15
N GLY A 484 -18.39 0.84 -6.84
CA GLY A 484 -17.74 0.91 -5.53
C GLY A 484 -18.68 1.40 -4.43
N THR A 485 -18.48 0.94 -3.19
CA THR A 485 -19.28 1.40 -2.05
C THR A 485 -18.98 2.86 -1.71
N GLY A 486 -19.99 3.59 -1.22
CA GLY A 486 -19.78 4.92 -0.67
C GLY A 486 -19.01 4.85 0.65
N GLY A 487 -18.18 5.86 0.91
CA GLY A 487 -17.33 5.90 2.11
C GLY A 487 -18.10 6.23 3.38
N THR A 488 -17.56 5.85 4.53
CA THR A 488 -18.19 6.11 5.83
C THR A 488 -18.03 7.58 6.24
N GLY A 489 -19.03 8.16 6.89
CA GLY A 489 -18.91 9.49 7.49
C GLY A 489 -17.95 9.49 8.69
N GLY A 490 -17.22 10.57 8.88
CA GLY A 490 -16.30 10.73 10.01
C GLY A 490 -17.03 10.79 11.35
N GLN A 491 -16.40 10.27 12.40
CA GLN A 491 -16.93 10.39 13.75
C GLN A 491 -16.89 11.85 14.23
N GLY A 492 -17.79 12.27 15.11
CA GLY A 492 -17.73 13.56 15.78
C GLY A 492 -16.74 13.54 16.95
N GLY A 493 -16.04 14.65 17.16
CA GLY A 493 -15.08 14.78 18.26
C GLY A 493 -15.75 14.82 19.63
N GLN A 494 -15.07 14.30 20.65
CA GLN A 494 -15.52 14.32 22.04
C GLN A 494 -15.46 15.74 22.62
N GLY A 495 -16.42 16.08 23.47
CA GLY A 495 -16.40 17.32 24.24
C GLY A 495 -15.43 17.27 25.41
N ARG A 496 -14.73 18.38 25.68
CA ARG A 496 -13.76 18.46 26.78
C ARG A 496 -14.43 18.47 28.14
N ARG A 497 -13.82 17.81 29.13
CA ARG A 497 -14.16 18.01 30.54
C ARG A 497 -13.94 19.47 30.99
N GLY A 498 -14.95 20.04 31.65
CA GLY A 498 -14.87 21.36 32.29
C GLY A 498 -13.78 21.42 33.38
N SER A 499 -13.14 22.56 33.51
CA SER A 499 -12.16 22.83 34.57
C SER A 499 -12.79 22.91 35.96
N ASP A 500 -12.13 22.28 36.92
CA ASP A 500 -12.46 22.36 38.34
C ASP A 500 -12.03 23.71 38.94
N THR A 501 -12.79 24.25 39.90
CA THR A 501 -12.49 25.52 40.57
C THR A 501 -12.69 25.48 42.08
N ASN A 502 -11.95 26.34 42.79
CA ASN A 502 -12.17 26.61 44.22
C ASN A 502 -12.78 28.01 44.46
N ALA A 503 -13.16 28.71 43.39
CA ALA A 503 -13.81 30.02 43.43
C ALA A 503 -14.84 30.13 42.28
N GLY A 504 -16.11 30.31 42.63
CA GLY A 504 -17.23 30.35 41.69
C GLY A 504 -17.79 28.97 41.30
N PRO A 505 -18.76 28.93 40.37
CA PRO A 505 -19.36 27.69 39.90
C PRO A 505 -18.38 26.86 39.07
N GLY A 506 -18.57 25.54 39.08
CA GLY A 506 -17.85 24.62 38.21
C GLY A 506 -18.17 24.91 36.74
N SER A 507 -17.20 24.82 35.86
CA SER A 507 -17.42 25.09 34.43
C SER A 507 -18.11 23.91 33.74
N ASP A 508 -18.96 24.20 32.76
CA ASP A 508 -19.66 23.17 31.99
C ASP A 508 -18.68 22.35 31.13
N GLY A 509 -19.01 21.07 30.93
CA GLY A 509 -18.35 20.24 29.94
C GLY A 509 -18.77 20.63 28.52
N GLY A 510 -17.82 20.59 27.58
CA GLY A 510 -18.12 20.84 26.17
C GLY A 510 -18.97 19.75 25.55
N LYS A 511 -19.69 20.07 24.48
CA LYS A 511 -20.52 19.11 23.73
C LYS A 511 -19.66 18.22 22.86
N GLY A 512 -20.14 17.01 22.59
CA GLY A 512 -19.64 16.20 21.48
C GLY A 512 -20.09 16.78 20.13
N GLY A 513 -19.24 16.65 19.12
CA GLY A 513 -19.54 17.01 17.75
C GLY A 513 -20.40 15.95 17.06
N ASN A 514 -21.11 16.33 16.00
CA ASN A 514 -21.94 15.40 15.24
C ASN A 514 -21.10 14.52 14.32
N GLY A 515 -21.53 13.29 14.07
CA GLY A 515 -20.96 12.44 13.03
C GLY A 515 -21.33 12.94 11.63
N GLY A 516 -20.41 12.78 10.68
CA GLY A 516 -20.63 13.10 9.27
C GLY A 516 -21.55 12.10 8.58
N SER A 517 -22.20 12.52 7.49
CA SER A 517 -23.00 11.59 6.68
C SER A 517 -22.12 10.63 5.88
N GLY A 518 -22.59 9.41 5.63
CA GLY A 518 -21.96 8.54 4.65
C GLY A 518 -21.99 9.13 3.24
N GLY A 519 -21.09 8.67 2.37
CA GLY A 519 -21.09 8.95 0.94
C GLY A 519 -21.98 8.01 0.16
N ALA A 520 -22.55 8.46 -0.96
CA ALA A 520 -23.44 7.63 -1.78
C ALA A 520 -22.69 6.49 -2.48
N GLY A 521 -23.36 5.36 -2.68
CA GLY A 521 -22.81 4.24 -3.43
C GLY A 521 -22.61 4.54 -4.92
N GLY A 522 -21.67 3.85 -5.55
CA GLY A 522 -21.45 3.88 -6.99
C GLY A 522 -22.74 3.67 -7.77
N SER A 523 -23.17 4.71 -8.49
CA SER A 523 -24.57 4.84 -8.92
C SER A 523 -25.04 3.76 -9.90
N LEU A 524 -24.11 3.14 -10.62
CA LEU A 524 -24.30 2.06 -11.58
C LEU A 524 -23.12 1.07 -11.48
N GLY A 525 -23.41 -0.23 -11.54
CA GLY A 525 -22.45 -1.19 -12.07
C GLY A 525 -22.40 -1.14 -13.60
N GLY A 526 -21.33 -1.67 -14.17
CA GLY A 526 -21.09 -1.66 -15.61
C GLY A 526 -22.05 -2.54 -16.41
N ALA A 527 -22.30 -2.17 -17.67
CA ALA A 527 -23.14 -2.96 -18.55
C ALA A 527 -22.45 -4.26 -19.00
N ALA A 528 -23.24 -5.32 -19.20
CA ALA A 528 -22.77 -6.57 -19.79
C ALA A 528 -22.29 -6.38 -21.24
N GLY A 529 -21.13 -6.97 -21.57
CA GLY A 529 -20.68 -7.13 -22.94
C GLY A 529 -21.55 -8.11 -23.73
N THR A 530 -21.66 -7.93 -25.04
CA THR A 530 -22.45 -8.82 -25.91
C THR A 530 -21.59 -9.89 -26.58
N GLY A 531 -22.12 -11.11 -26.72
CA GLY A 531 -21.45 -12.22 -27.38
C GLY A 531 -22.45 -13.11 -28.13
N GLY A 532 -21.97 -14.00 -29.00
CA GLY A 532 -22.85 -14.95 -29.68
C GLY A 532 -22.20 -16.24 -30.16
N MET A 533 -23.05 -17.27 -30.28
CA MET A 533 -22.77 -18.52 -30.98
C MET A 533 -23.53 -18.53 -32.32
N PHE A 534 -22.79 -18.66 -33.41
CA PHE A 534 -23.24 -18.71 -34.81
C PHE A 534 -24.25 -17.61 -35.20
N PHE A 535 -24.07 -16.40 -34.67
CA PHE A 535 -24.92 -15.21 -34.84
C PHE A 535 -26.35 -15.32 -34.30
N VAL A 536 -26.78 -16.49 -33.79
CA VAL A 536 -28.19 -16.79 -33.48
C VAL A 536 -28.48 -17.00 -31.99
N ILE A 537 -27.51 -17.51 -31.24
CA ILE A 537 -27.60 -17.63 -29.77
C ILE A 537 -26.82 -16.46 -29.17
N ARG A 538 -27.40 -15.74 -28.21
CA ARG A 538 -26.69 -14.70 -27.45
C ARG A 538 -25.98 -15.33 -26.26
N THR A 539 -24.74 -14.94 -26.06
CA THR A 539 -23.86 -15.35 -24.96
C THR A 539 -23.21 -14.09 -24.39
N ASN A 540 -24.06 -13.19 -23.90
CA ASN A 540 -23.64 -11.96 -23.24
C ASN A 540 -23.03 -12.30 -21.86
N GLY A 541 -22.21 -11.39 -21.32
CA GLY A 541 -21.80 -11.45 -19.92
C GLY A 541 -22.93 -11.00 -18.97
N GLU A 542 -22.59 -10.89 -17.69
CA GLU A 542 -23.46 -10.34 -16.65
C GLU A 542 -23.22 -8.83 -16.45
N ALA A 543 -24.21 -8.11 -15.94
CA ALA A 543 -24.04 -6.70 -15.59
C ALA A 543 -23.55 -6.58 -14.15
N GLY A 544 -22.69 -5.59 -13.87
CA GLY A 544 -22.19 -5.36 -12.52
C GLY A 544 -23.28 -4.91 -11.55
N ALA A 545 -23.13 -5.28 -10.28
CA ALA A 545 -23.94 -4.71 -9.21
C ALA A 545 -23.53 -3.25 -8.94
N SER A 546 -24.43 -2.41 -8.44
CA SER A 546 -24.10 -1.04 -8.04
C SER A 546 -23.49 -1.00 -6.63
N GLY A 547 -22.90 0.12 -6.23
CA GLY A 547 -22.32 0.28 -4.89
C GLY A 547 -23.36 0.45 -3.78
N ALA A 548 -23.11 -0.12 -2.61
CA ALA A 548 -23.89 0.18 -1.41
C ALA A 548 -23.60 1.60 -0.87
N GLY A 549 -24.56 2.20 -0.18
CA GLY A 549 -24.37 3.50 0.48
C GLY A 549 -23.46 3.40 1.70
N GLY A 550 -22.62 4.41 1.91
CA GLY A 550 -21.75 4.52 3.07
C GLY A 550 -22.53 4.75 4.37
N GLN A 551 -21.98 4.27 5.49
CA GLN A 551 -22.58 4.46 6.82
C GLN A 551 -22.32 5.88 7.32
N GLY A 552 -23.22 6.45 8.13
CA GLY A 552 -22.97 7.69 8.85
C GLY A 552 -22.02 7.48 10.03
N GLY A 553 -21.19 8.49 10.31
CA GLY A 553 -20.27 8.47 11.46
C GLY A 553 -21.00 8.58 12.79
N ALA A 554 -20.40 8.06 13.86
CA ALA A 554 -20.93 8.23 15.22
C ALA A 554 -20.79 9.70 15.69
N GLY A 555 -21.70 10.17 16.53
CA GLY A 555 -21.53 11.43 17.26
C GLY A 555 -20.58 11.28 18.44
N GLY A 556 -19.81 12.32 18.73
CA GLY A 556 -18.85 12.34 19.84
C GLY A 556 -19.53 12.41 21.21
N GLU A 557 -18.87 11.93 22.25
CA GLU A 557 -19.37 12.01 23.62
C GLU A 557 -19.34 13.45 24.17
N GLY A 558 -20.27 13.77 25.06
CA GLY A 558 -20.29 15.02 25.82
C GLY A 558 -19.27 15.02 26.95
N GLY A 559 -18.55 16.12 27.10
CA GLY A 559 -17.57 16.33 28.15
C GLY A 559 -18.20 16.36 29.55
N ARG A 560 -17.50 15.84 30.54
CA ARG A 560 -17.92 15.92 31.94
C ARG A 560 -17.86 17.37 32.46
N GLY A 561 -18.77 17.77 33.35
CA GLY A 561 -18.63 19.06 34.05
C GLY A 561 -17.38 19.16 34.94
N GLY A 562 -16.97 20.40 35.22
CA GLY A 562 -15.95 20.78 36.20
C GLY A 562 -16.51 20.92 37.61
N TRP A 563 -15.75 20.48 38.61
CA TRP A 563 -16.14 20.46 40.02
C TRP A 563 -15.98 21.84 40.66
N THR A 564 -16.77 22.14 41.70
CA THR A 564 -16.48 23.29 42.59
C THR A 564 -16.53 22.93 44.06
N THR A 565 -15.58 23.48 44.82
CA THR A 565 -15.57 23.45 46.29
C THR A 565 -16.00 24.78 46.93
N ALA A 566 -16.33 25.79 46.11
CA ALA A 566 -16.73 27.11 46.60
C ALA A 566 -18.12 27.08 47.24
N ALA A 567 -18.21 27.42 48.52
CA ALA A 567 -19.46 27.30 49.29
C ALA A 567 -20.60 28.13 48.69
N GLY A 568 -21.75 27.50 48.43
CA GLY A 568 -22.91 28.13 47.78
C GLY A 568 -22.92 28.03 46.25
N GLU A 569 -21.89 27.41 45.65
CA GLU A 569 -21.75 27.32 44.18
C GLU A 569 -22.07 25.93 43.63
N ASN A 570 -22.53 25.91 42.38
CA ASN A 570 -23.00 24.71 41.70
C ASN A 570 -21.89 24.04 40.88
N GLY A 571 -21.94 22.71 40.78
CA GLY A 571 -21.08 21.94 39.89
C GLY A 571 -21.44 22.19 38.43
N GLY A 572 -20.44 22.17 37.54
CA GLY A 572 -20.65 22.31 36.11
C GLY A 572 -21.53 21.21 35.53
N THR A 573 -22.35 21.55 34.55
CA THR A 573 -23.16 20.59 33.81
C THR A 573 -22.31 19.73 32.88
N GLY A 574 -22.77 18.52 32.57
CA GLY A 574 -22.19 17.72 31.50
C GLY A 574 -22.63 18.22 30.13
N GLY A 575 -21.72 18.21 29.17
CA GLY A 575 -22.01 18.54 27.78
C GLY A 575 -22.94 17.53 27.13
N ALA A 576 -23.70 17.95 26.13
CA ALA A 576 -24.52 17.03 25.34
C ALA A 576 -23.64 16.15 24.44
N GLY A 577 -24.04 14.91 24.20
CA GLY A 577 -23.49 14.08 23.13
C GLY A 577 -23.87 14.63 21.76
N GLY A 578 -23.01 14.39 20.76
CA GLY A 578 -23.28 14.77 19.38
C GLY A 578 -24.20 13.79 18.68
N ASN A 579 -24.92 14.24 17.65
CA ASN A 579 -25.83 13.38 16.89
C ASN A 579 -25.07 12.48 15.91
N GLY A 580 -25.60 11.28 15.68
CA GLY A 580 -25.08 10.38 14.65
C GLY A 580 -25.36 10.88 13.24
N GLY A 581 -24.41 10.65 12.33
CA GLY A 581 -24.51 11.03 10.93
C GLY A 581 -25.52 10.18 10.16
N ALA A 582 -26.10 10.76 9.10
CA ALA A 582 -27.01 10.01 8.23
C ALA A 582 -26.27 8.99 7.35
N GLY A 583 -26.82 7.79 7.21
CA GLY A 583 -26.39 6.83 6.20
C GLY A 583 -26.80 7.26 4.79
N ALA A 584 -26.02 6.86 3.79
CA ALA A 584 -26.18 7.32 2.42
C ALA A 584 -27.09 6.46 1.55
N ALA A 585 -27.53 6.99 0.42
CA ALA A 585 -28.25 6.21 -0.58
C ALA A 585 -27.34 5.14 -1.25
N GLY A 586 -27.91 3.96 -1.48
CA GLY A 586 -27.29 2.94 -2.34
C GLY A 586 -27.47 3.25 -3.83
N GLY A 587 -26.52 2.79 -4.66
CA GLY A 587 -26.66 2.72 -6.11
C GLY A 587 -27.74 1.72 -6.55
N ALA A 588 -28.08 1.68 -7.84
CA ALA A 588 -29.22 0.89 -8.33
C ALA A 588 -29.17 -0.61 -7.92
N GLY A 589 -30.20 -1.05 -7.20
CA GLY A 589 -30.33 -2.41 -6.63
C GLY A 589 -29.55 -2.68 -5.33
N SER A 590 -28.83 -1.68 -4.79
CA SER A 590 -27.92 -1.86 -3.66
C SER A 590 -28.42 -1.17 -2.39
N SER A 591 -28.05 -1.70 -1.23
CA SER A 591 -28.56 -1.21 0.06
C SER A 591 -28.11 0.22 0.38
N GLY A 592 -28.98 0.96 1.07
CA GLY A 592 -28.61 2.20 1.73
C GLY A 592 -27.68 1.92 2.93
N GLY A 593 -26.82 2.89 3.25
CA GLY A 593 -25.93 2.80 4.41
C GLY A 593 -26.66 3.03 5.72
N ASN A 594 -26.14 2.49 6.82
CA ASN A 594 -26.73 2.66 8.15
C ASN A 594 -26.46 4.07 8.70
N GLY A 595 -27.36 4.60 9.51
CA GLY A 595 -27.12 5.81 10.30
C GLY A 595 -26.14 5.55 11.45
N GLY A 596 -25.28 6.53 11.74
CA GLY A 596 -24.33 6.46 12.85
C GLY A 596 -25.00 6.57 14.21
N ALA A 597 -24.34 6.08 15.25
CA ALA A 597 -24.85 6.19 16.62
C ALA A 597 -24.76 7.62 17.16
N GLY A 598 -25.67 8.01 18.06
CA GLY A 598 -25.55 9.23 18.85
C GLY A 598 -24.55 9.06 19.99
N GLY A 599 -23.80 10.12 20.30
CA GLY A 599 -22.79 10.12 21.37
C GLY A 599 -23.42 10.21 22.77
N LEU A 600 -22.71 9.72 23.78
CA LEU A 600 -23.18 9.74 25.16
C LEU A 600 -23.23 11.16 25.75
N GLY A 601 -24.17 11.43 26.64
CA GLY A 601 -24.23 12.66 27.41
C GLY A 601 -23.17 12.70 28.53
N GLY A 602 -22.50 13.83 28.67
CA GLY A 602 -21.47 14.02 29.69
C GLY A 602 -22.02 14.00 31.12
N ASN A 603 -21.25 13.48 32.07
CA ASN A 603 -21.68 13.44 33.47
C ASN A 603 -21.62 14.83 34.13
N GLY A 604 -22.55 15.10 35.03
CA GLY A 604 -22.52 16.28 35.89
C GLY A 604 -21.38 16.25 36.92
N ALA A 605 -21.01 17.42 37.44
CA ALA A 605 -19.91 17.60 38.37
C ALA A 605 -20.33 17.75 39.84
N TYR A 606 -19.36 17.61 40.75
CA TYR A 606 -19.59 17.94 42.15
C TYR A 606 -19.80 19.45 42.34
N GLY A 607 -20.83 19.81 43.11
CA GLY A 607 -21.06 21.19 43.59
C GLY A 607 -21.14 21.27 45.10
N ALA A 608 -20.63 22.35 45.67
CA ALA A 608 -20.69 22.60 47.12
C ALA A 608 -22.05 23.13 47.60
N ASP A 609 -22.96 23.49 46.67
CA ASP A 609 -24.40 23.59 46.92
C ASP A 609 -25.16 22.53 46.09
N THR A 610 -25.39 22.80 44.80
CA THR A 610 -26.10 21.88 43.89
C THR A 610 -25.13 21.18 42.93
N GLY A 611 -25.26 19.87 42.77
CA GLY A 611 -24.50 19.09 41.79
C GLY A 611 -24.91 19.44 40.36
N GLY A 612 -23.97 19.39 39.41
CA GLY A 612 -24.25 19.73 38.02
C GLY A 612 -25.22 18.74 37.35
N ARG A 613 -26.06 19.20 36.43
CA ARG A 613 -26.92 18.32 35.63
C ARG A 613 -26.06 17.45 34.69
N GLY A 614 -26.46 16.22 34.44
CA GLY A 614 -25.95 15.44 33.31
C GLY A 614 -26.36 16.02 31.95
N GLY A 615 -25.53 15.82 30.94
CA GLY A 615 -25.80 16.23 29.57
C GLY A 615 -26.75 15.29 28.84
N ARG A 616 -27.48 15.79 27.85
CA ARG A 616 -28.37 14.97 27.01
C ARG A 616 -27.54 14.04 26.11
N GLY A 617 -27.98 12.81 25.91
CA GLY A 617 -27.45 11.94 24.85
C GLY A 617 -27.76 12.47 23.45
N GLY A 618 -26.90 12.17 22.48
CA GLY A 618 -27.07 12.56 21.08
C GLY A 618 -28.12 11.70 20.37
N ASP A 619 -28.83 12.29 19.41
CA ASP A 619 -29.82 11.57 18.61
C ASP A 619 -29.14 10.65 17.59
N GLY A 620 -29.75 9.50 17.30
CA GLY A 620 -29.24 8.52 16.32
C GLY A 620 -29.43 8.97 14.87
N GLY A 621 -28.46 8.66 14.01
CA GLY A 621 -28.48 9.04 12.60
C GLY A 621 -29.56 8.30 11.79
N THR A 622 -30.12 8.95 10.77
CA THR A 622 -31.10 8.30 9.88
C THR A 622 -30.42 7.30 8.95
N GLY A 623 -31.02 6.13 8.74
CA GLY A 623 -30.60 5.18 7.73
C GLY A 623 -30.81 5.70 6.30
N GLY A 624 -29.91 5.35 5.40
CA GLY A 624 -29.92 5.77 4.00
C GLY A 624 -30.92 4.99 3.15
N THR A 625 -31.37 5.58 2.05
CA THR A 625 -32.36 4.95 1.17
C THR A 625 -31.76 3.82 0.33
N GLY A 626 -32.47 2.70 0.23
CA GLY A 626 -32.14 1.62 -0.70
C GLY A 626 -32.23 2.09 -2.15
N GLY A 627 -31.30 1.61 -2.97
CA GLY A 627 -31.21 1.99 -4.38
C GLY A 627 -32.36 1.45 -5.23
N LEU A 628 -32.72 2.20 -6.27
CA LEU A 628 -33.81 1.85 -7.18
C LEU A 628 -33.57 0.49 -7.86
N GLY A 629 -34.58 -0.36 -7.92
CA GLY A 629 -34.54 -1.61 -8.67
C GLY A 629 -34.53 -1.35 -10.17
N THR A 630 -33.94 -2.27 -10.93
CA THR A 630 -33.88 -2.20 -12.40
C THR A 630 -34.73 -3.31 -13.02
N ALA A 631 -34.61 -3.53 -14.33
CA ALA A 631 -35.22 -4.68 -15.00
C ALA A 631 -34.50 -6.01 -14.72
N THR A 632 -33.30 -5.97 -14.13
CA THR A 632 -32.42 -7.13 -13.91
C THR A 632 -31.89 -7.25 -12.48
N LEU A 633 -32.07 -6.23 -11.64
CA LEU A 633 -31.69 -6.21 -10.23
C LEU A 633 -32.92 -5.87 -9.38
N ASP A 634 -33.15 -6.64 -8.32
CA ASP A 634 -34.11 -6.28 -7.27
C ASP A 634 -33.67 -4.94 -6.61
N PRO A 635 -34.61 -4.10 -6.15
CA PRO A 635 -34.30 -2.88 -5.41
C PRO A 635 -33.59 -3.18 -4.09
N GLY A 636 -32.66 -2.30 -3.71
CA GLY A 636 -31.91 -2.43 -2.47
C GLY A 636 -32.73 -2.13 -1.22
N ASP A 637 -32.32 -2.71 -0.10
CA ASP A 637 -32.91 -2.43 1.21
C ASP A 637 -32.48 -1.06 1.74
N GLY A 638 -33.32 -0.42 2.56
CA GLY A 638 -32.95 0.77 3.31
C GLY A 638 -32.00 0.44 4.46
N GLY A 639 -31.02 1.32 4.72
CA GLY A 639 -30.10 1.16 5.84
C GLY A 639 -30.79 1.35 7.19
N THR A 640 -30.26 0.75 8.25
CA THR A 640 -30.84 0.88 9.60
C THR A 640 -30.61 2.29 10.16
N GLY A 641 -31.53 2.78 10.98
CA GLY A 641 -31.28 3.96 11.82
C GLY A 641 -30.26 3.65 12.90
N GLY A 642 -29.44 4.64 13.26
CA GLY A 642 -28.48 4.52 14.35
C GLY A 642 -29.14 4.57 15.71
N ALA A 643 -28.59 3.85 16.69
CA ALA A 643 -29.00 3.98 18.08
C ALA A 643 -28.65 5.38 18.62
N ALA A 644 -29.44 5.90 19.55
CA ALA A 644 -29.10 7.13 20.25
C ALA A 644 -28.13 6.91 21.41
N GLY A 645 -27.53 8.00 21.89
CA GLY A 645 -26.71 7.99 23.08
C GLY A 645 -27.54 8.10 24.37
N ASP A 646 -27.04 7.50 25.44
CA ASP A 646 -27.61 7.64 26.78
C ASP A 646 -27.34 9.03 27.38
N GLY A 647 -28.23 9.48 28.27
CA GLY A 647 -28.05 10.71 29.04
C GLY A 647 -27.02 10.56 30.16
N GLY A 648 -26.24 11.61 30.40
CA GLY A 648 -25.22 11.63 31.44
C GLY A 648 -25.82 11.60 32.85
N ALA A 649 -25.14 10.97 33.80
CA ALA A 649 -25.56 10.95 35.20
C ALA A 649 -25.40 12.33 35.86
N GLY A 650 -26.28 12.63 36.82
CA GLY A 650 -26.22 13.84 37.62
C GLY A 650 -25.02 13.88 38.57
N GLY A 651 -24.48 15.08 38.79
CA GLY A 651 -23.40 15.34 39.73
C GLY A 651 -23.86 15.29 41.19
N THR A 652 -22.96 14.98 42.10
CA THR A 652 -23.22 15.04 43.55
C THR A 652 -23.24 16.49 44.03
N GLY A 653 -24.17 16.83 44.93
CA GLY A 653 -24.22 18.14 45.58
C GLY A 653 -24.24 17.99 47.10
N PHE A 654 -23.62 18.92 47.83
CA PHE A 654 -23.68 18.91 49.30
C PHE A 654 -25.09 19.20 49.84
N VAL A 655 -25.86 20.01 49.11
CA VAL A 655 -27.24 20.37 49.47
C VAL A 655 -28.24 19.67 48.55
N THR A 656 -28.04 19.73 47.23
CA THR A 656 -28.95 19.15 46.25
C THR A 656 -28.18 18.35 45.18
N PRO A 657 -28.40 17.05 44.98
CA PRO A 657 -27.80 16.34 43.86
C PRO A 657 -28.35 16.85 42.52
N GLY A 658 -27.50 16.91 41.50
CA GLY A 658 -27.88 17.28 40.14
C GLY A 658 -28.74 16.20 39.48
N ASP A 659 -29.63 16.60 38.59
CA ASP A 659 -30.47 15.68 37.83
C ASP A 659 -29.69 15.02 36.69
N GLY A 660 -30.17 13.87 36.21
CA GLY A 660 -29.66 13.26 34.99
C GLY A 660 -29.94 14.10 33.74
N GLY A 661 -29.18 13.85 32.69
CA GLY A 661 -29.51 14.27 31.33
C GLY A 661 -30.50 13.32 30.69
N ASP A 662 -31.25 13.80 29.70
CA ASP A 662 -32.23 12.98 28.97
C ASP A 662 -31.51 12.15 27.89
N GLY A 663 -32.09 11.03 27.47
CA GLY A 663 -31.58 10.25 26.34
C GLY A 663 -31.74 10.96 24.99
N GLY A 664 -30.99 10.53 23.98
CA GLY A 664 -31.24 10.91 22.59
C GLY A 664 -32.36 10.07 21.95
N ASP A 665 -32.99 10.59 20.90
CA ASP A 665 -33.99 9.84 20.11
C ASP A 665 -33.31 8.95 19.06
N GLY A 666 -33.80 7.72 18.90
CA GLY A 666 -33.27 6.74 17.95
C GLY A 666 -33.50 7.13 16.49
N GLY A 667 -32.53 6.81 15.63
CA GLY A 667 -32.58 7.15 14.21
C GLY A 667 -33.69 6.42 13.45
N THR A 668 -34.30 7.08 12.47
CA THR A 668 -35.26 6.43 11.57
C THR A 668 -34.55 5.54 10.55
N GLY A 669 -35.07 4.34 10.28
CA GLY A 669 -34.59 3.49 9.20
C GLY A 669 -34.87 4.09 7.82
N GLY A 670 -33.96 3.86 6.88
CA GLY A 670 -34.08 4.34 5.51
C GLY A 670 -35.18 3.61 4.72
N THR A 671 -35.78 4.26 3.74
CA THR A 671 -36.78 3.61 2.88
C THR A 671 -36.11 2.61 1.93
N GLY A 672 -36.73 1.44 1.73
CA GLY A 672 -36.30 0.50 0.70
C GLY A 672 -36.50 1.06 -0.71
N GLY A 673 -35.72 0.57 -1.65
CA GLY A 673 -35.74 1.01 -3.04
C GLY A 673 -37.09 0.73 -3.73
N THR A 674 -37.52 1.66 -4.59
CA THR A 674 -38.70 1.46 -5.44
C THR A 674 -38.33 0.64 -6.69
N PRO A 675 -39.27 -0.14 -7.27
CA PRO A 675 -38.90 -1.36 -7.99
C PRO A 675 -39.06 -1.30 -9.51
N GLY A 676 -38.49 -2.31 -10.17
CA GLY A 676 -39.13 -3.01 -11.29
C GLY A 676 -39.98 -4.23 -10.87
N GLY A 677 -39.70 -4.83 -9.69
CA GLY A 677 -40.36 -6.03 -9.13
C GLY A 677 -40.89 -5.85 -7.69
N ALA A 678 -40.49 -6.71 -6.75
CA ALA A 678 -40.79 -6.54 -5.32
C ALA A 678 -39.96 -5.37 -4.75
N GLY A 679 -40.53 -4.52 -3.90
CA GLY A 679 -39.82 -3.40 -3.30
C GLY A 679 -38.85 -3.82 -2.22
N GLY A 680 -37.75 -3.07 -2.07
CA GLY A 680 -36.73 -3.34 -1.06
C GLY A 680 -37.32 -3.20 0.35
N ALA A 681 -36.78 -3.94 1.31
CA ALA A 681 -37.17 -3.78 2.70
C ALA A 681 -36.80 -2.37 3.20
N GLY A 682 -37.67 -1.80 4.03
CA GLY A 682 -37.29 -0.62 4.80
C GLY A 682 -36.30 -1.00 5.90
N GLY A 683 -35.34 -0.11 6.17
CA GLY A 683 -34.35 -0.31 7.21
C GLY A 683 -34.97 -0.38 8.61
N GLN A 684 -34.29 -1.07 9.52
CA GLN A 684 -34.72 -1.14 10.92
C GLN A 684 -34.57 0.23 11.61
N LEU A 685 -35.36 0.44 12.66
CA LEU A 685 -35.21 1.61 13.53
C LEU A 685 -33.96 1.52 14.40
N GLY A 686 -33.43 2.67 14.81
CA GLY A 686 -32.50 2.76 15.93
C GLY A 686 -33.24 2.88 17.26
N SER A 687 -32.67 2.33 18.33
CA SER A 687 -33.24 2.44 19.68
C SER A 687 -33.02 3.82 20.29
N GLY A 688 -33.98 4.26 21.11
CA GLY A 688 -33.83 5.46 21.95
C GLY A 688 -32.81 5.25 23.08
N GLY A 689 -32.17 6.34 23.51
CA GLY A 689 -31.18 6.35 24.57
C GLY A 689 -31.82 6.34 25.96
N VAL A 690 -31.16 5.68 26.92
CA VAL A 690 -31.60 5.64 28.31
C VAL A 690 -31.23 6.96 29.00
N GLY A 691 -32.16 7.54 29.78
CA GLY A 691 -31.88 8.76 30.54
C GLY A 691 -30.82 8.54 31.63
N GLY A 692 -30.08 9.59 31.99
CA GLY A 692 -29.06 9.53 33.04
C GLY A 692 -29.66 9.47 34.44
N THR A 693 -28.96 8.83 35.39
CA THR A 693 -29.44 8.70 36.77
C THR A 693 -29.01 9.86 37.66
N LYS A 694 -29.87 10.24 38.62
CA LYS A 694 -29.49 11.11 39.74
C LYS A 694 -28.69 10.29 40.77
N ARG A 695 -27.46 10.72 41.07
CA ARG A 695 -26.48 9.89 41.79
C ARG A 695 -26.92 9.38 43.16
N ASP A 696 -27.64 10.18 43.92
CA ASP A 696 -28.07 9.86 45.29
C ASP A 696 -29.55 9.40 45.36
N ASP A 697 -30.27 9.39 44.24
CA ASP A 697 -31.60 8.80 44.10
C ASP A 697 -31.76 8.17 42.70
N PRO A 698 -31.43 6.87 42.53
CA PRO A 698 -31.56 6.18 41.25
C PRO A 698 -32.98 6.08 40.70
N THR A 699 -34.00 6.49 41.47
CA THR A 699 -35.41 6.52 41.01
C THR A 699 -35.78 7.82 40.30
N VAL A 700 -34.91 8.84 40.36
CA VAL A 700 -35.01 10.07 39.57
C VAL A 700 -34.02 10.00 38.42
N GLN A 701 -34.54 9.78 37.23
CA GLN A 701 -33.77 9.62 35.99
C GLN A 701 -34.19 10.71 34.99
N GLY A 702 -33.30 11.10 34.08
CA GLY A 702 -33.71 11.86 32.90
C GLY A 702 -34.69 11.06 32.05
N ASP A 703 -35.45 11.74 31.19
CA ASP A 703 -36.38 11.04 30.29
C ASP A 703 -35.58 10.17 29.31
N SER A 704 -36.04 8.94 29.05
CA SER A 704 -35.45 8.11 28.00
C SER A 704 -35.97 8.57 26.63
N GLY A 705 -35.10 8.60 25.64
CA GLY A 705 -35.47 8.99 24.29
C GLY A 705 -36.37 7.97 23.60
N SER A 706 -37.02 8.41 22.53
CA SER A 706 -37.94 7.58 21.74
C SER A 706 -37.17 6.64 20.82
N ASP A 707 -37.68 5.43 20.63
CA ASP A 707 -37.27 4.59 19.51
C ASP A 707 -37.57 5.27 18.17
N GLY A 708 -36.68 5.09 17.19
CA GLY A 708 -36.88 5.58 15.84
C GLY A 708 -38.04 4.89 15.12
N SER A 709 -38.40 5.40 13.94
CA SER A 709 -39.35 4.72 13.05
C SER A 709 -38.64 3.78 12.08
N ALA A 710 -39.17 2.58 11.86
CA ALA A 710 -38.68 1.71 10.79
C ALA A 710 -38.96 2.34 9.41
N GLY A 711 -38.06 2.09 8.45
CA GLY A 711 -38.20 2.58 7.09
C GLY A 711 -39.40 1.98 6.36
N ALA A 712 -39.95 2.73 5.40
CA ALA A 712 -40.98 2.20 4.53
C ALA A 712 -40.38 1.16 3.56
N GLN A 713 -41.09 0.06 3.33
CA GLN A 713 -40.81 -0.86 2.22
C GLN A 713 -41.08 -0.16 0.88
N GLY A 714 -40.33 -0.52 -0.15
CA GLY A 714 -40.72 -0.20 -1.53
C GLY A 714 -42.06 -0.85 -1.89
N ALA A 715 -42.81 -0.26 -2.84
CA ALA A 715 -44.03 -0.87 -3.36
C ALA A 715 -43.74 -2.26 -3.99
N THR A 716 -44.70 -3.19 -4.04
CA THR A 716 -44.41 -4.59 -4.41
C THR A 716 -45.05 -5.08 -5.72
N GLY A 717 -44.24 -5.75 -6.56
CA GLY A 717 -44.62 -6.76 -7.55
C GLY A 717 -44.13 -8.16 -7.13
N VAL A 718 -44.64 -9.24 -7.73
CA VAL A 718 -44.53 -10.62 -7.18
C VAL A 718 -43.82 -11.62 -8.10
N SER A 719 -42.87 -12.39 -7.56
CA SER A 719 -42.59 -13.79 -7.99
C SER A 719 -41.81 -14.59 -6.92
N ALA A 720 -41.59 -15.89 -7.16
CA ALA A 720 -41.25 -16.92 -6.15
C ALA A 720 -39.99 -17.77 -6.46
N ALA A 721 -39.65 -18.71 -5.56
CA ALA A 721 -38.29 -19.28 -5.40
C ALA A 721 -38.12 -20.82 -5.63
N THR A 722 -36.86 -21.29 -5.63
CA THR A 722 -36.27 -22.58 -5.13
C THR A 722 -35.61 -23.65 -6.06
N ALA A 723 -34.33 -23.96 -5.72
CA ALA A 723 -33.71 -25.30 -5.43
C ALA A 723 -32.97 -26.22 -6.47
N ASN A 724 -32.00 -26.97 -5.93
CA ASN A 724 -30.88 -27.78 -6.54
C ASN A 724 -31.18 -29.24 -6.98
N VAL A 725 -30.27 -29.84 -7.79
CA VAL A 725 -30.12 -31.31 -8.07
C VAL A 725 -28.61 -31.73 -8.19
N VAL A 726 -28.24 -33.02 -8.07
CA VAL A 726 -26.86 -33.51 -7.76
C VAL A 726 -26.42 -34.84 -8.49
N VAL A 727 -25.08 -35.08 -8.64
CA VAL A 727 -24.27 -36.34 -8.88
C VAL A 727 -24.39 -37.14 -10.22
N PRO A 728 -23.42 -38.01 -10.68
CA PRO A 728 -22.30 -38.71 -9.98
C PRO A 728 -20.87 -38.75 -10.68
N SER A 729 -20.00 -39.70 -10.29
CA SER A 729 -18.51 -39.72 -10.39
C SER A 729 -17.88 -40.93 -11.13
N ALA A 730 -16.62 -40.83 -11.62
CA ALA A 730 -15.70 -41.97 -11.91
C ALA A 730 -14.18 -41.60 -11.93
N LYS A 731 -13.28 -42.57 -11.63
CA LYS A 731 -11.79 -42.54 -11.66
C LYS A 731 -11.27 -43.98 -12.02
N PRO A 732 -9.95 -44.27 -12.09
CA PRO A 732 -8.84 -43.74 -12.93
C PRO A 732 -8.12 -44.91 -13.68
N LEU A 733 -6.93 -44.71 -14.30
CA LEU A 733 -5.84 -45.72 -14.42
C LEU A 733 -4.57 -45.21 -15.17
N SER A 734 -3.40 -45.77 -14.87
CA SER A 734 -2.11 -45.68 -15.60
C SER A 734 -1.48 -47.09 -15.67
N PRO A 735 -0.53 -47.44 -16.58
CA PRO A 735 0.90 -47.08 -16.37
C PRO A 735 1.80 -46.97 -17.64
N PHE A 736 2.85 -46.14 -17.61
CA PHE A 736 3.94 -46.17 -18.62
C PHE A 736 5.35 -45.94 -18.01
N ALA A 737 5.63 -46.61 -16.89
CA ALA A 737 6.89 -46.49 -16.13
C ALA A 737 8.11 -47.22 -16.77
N GLU A 738 7.99 -47.74 -17.99
CA GLU A 738 9.01 -48.63 -18.60
C GLU A 738 9.57 -48.12 -19.96
N LEU A 739 9.36 -46.84 -20.31
CA LEU A 739 10.28 -46.11 -21.21
C LEU A 739 11.41 -45.42 -20.42
N ALA A 740 11.70 -45.97 -19.24
CA ALA A 740 12.81 -45.60 -18.37
C ALA A 740 14.18 -45.72 -19.06
N ARG A 741 15.24 -45.34 -18.32
CA ARG A 741 16.64 -45.73 -18.57
C ARG A 741 17.34 -45.09 -19.79
N ARG A 742 16.77 -44.08 -20.49
CA ARG A 742 17.40 -43.49 -21.70
C ARG A 742 17.68 -41.99 -21.77
N TRP A 743 17.33 -41.19 -20.75
CA TRP A 743 17.77 -39.77 -20.64
C TRP A 743 18.65 -39.49 -19.41
N ALA A 744 19.30 -40.54 -18.90
CA ALA A 744 20.24 -40.56 -17.76
C ALA A 744 21.57 -39.80 -18.00
N TYR A 745 21.59 -38.80 -18.88
CA TYR A 745 22.71 -37.85 -19.06
C TYR A 745 22.29 -36.40 -18.75
N VAL A 746 20.99 -36.10 -18.69
CA VAL A 746 20.45 -34.76 -18.37
C VAL A 746 20.17 -34.58 -16.85
N TYR A 747 20.35 -35.64 -16.05
CA TYR A 747 19.79 -35.75 -14.69
C TYR A 747 20.83 -36.11 -13.59
N PHE A 748 22.13 -36.14 -13.90
CA PHE A 748 23.17 -36.57 -12.95
C PHE A 748 24.37 -35.61 -12.88
N ASN A 749 24.10 -34.31 -12.86
CA ASN A 749 25.10 -33.32 -12.43
C ASN A 749 25.20 -33.30 -10.90
N ARG A 750 26.40 -33.01 -10.37
CA ARG A 750 26.66 -32.86 -8.93
C ARG A 750 27.38 -31.54 -8.68
N ALA A 751 26.78 -30.71 -7.85
CA ALA A 751 27.27 -29.40 -7.50
C ALA A 751 28.64 -29.44 -6.78
N PRO A 752 29.49 -28.40 -6.91
CA PRO A 752 30.72 -28.28 -6.14
C PRO A 752 30.41 -28.14 -4.63
N SER A 753 31.37 -28.44 -3.77
CA SER A 753 31.21 -28.33 -2.31
C SER A 753 32.29 -27.46 -1.70
N ALA A 754 31.90 -26.48 -0.89
CA ALA A 754 32.80 -25.59 -0.14
C ALA A 754 32.81 -25.94 1.35
N SER A 755 33.91 -25.61 2.04
CA SER A 755 34.02 -25.74 3.50
C SER A 755 34.88 -24.61 4.05
N PRO A 756 34.36 -23.38 4.11
CA PRO A 756 35.18 -22.20 4.40
C PRO A 756 35.80 -22.23 5.80
N GLU A 757 37.11 -22.00 5.87
CA GLU A 757 37.90 -21.91 7.11
C GLU A 757 38.34 -20.45 7.35
N THR A 758 38.21 -19.99 8.60
CA THR A 758 38.52 -18.61 8.99
C THR A 758 39.74 -18.55 9.91
N GLY A 759 40.74 -17.76 9.53
CA GLY A 759 41.95 -17.51 10.31
C GLY A 759 41.75 -16.61 11.53
N PRO A 760 42.80 -16.42 12.35
CA PRO A 760 42.75 -15.59 13.55
C PRO A 760 42.61 -14.09 13.23
N GLN A 761 41.89 -13.36 14.10
CA GLN A 761 41.80 -11.89 14.05
C GLN A 761 43.15 -11.25 14.37
N THR A 762 43.69 -10.46 13.44
CA THR A 762 45.04 -9.87 13.57
C THR A 762 45.09 -8.38 13.24
N GLY A 763 46.00 -7.65 13.92
CA GLY A 763 46.16 -6.20 13.80
C GLY A 763 45.04 -5.38 14.46
N ASP A 764 45.24 -4.05 14.52
CA ASP A 764 44.33 -3.12 15.20
C ASP A 764 42.94 -3.07 14.55
N ASN A 765 42.85 -3.36 13.25
CA ASN A 765 41.60 -3.45 12.48
C ASN A 765 41.00 -4.87 12.43
N LYS A 766 41.46 -5.80 13.30
CA LYS A 766 40.95 -7.19 13.43
C LYS A 766 40.73 -7.91 12.08
N GLN A 767 41.75 -7.89 11.22
CA GLN A 767 41.73 -8.50 9.90
C GLN A 767 41.59 -10.02 10.01
N ILE A 768 40.79 -10.62 9.13
CA ILE A 768 40.49 -12.06 9.11
C ILE A 768 40.74 -12.60 7.70
N VAL A 769 41.66 -13.57 7.59
CA VAL A 769 41.92 -14.32 6.35
C VAL A 769 40.94 -15.50 6.27
N ILE A 770 40.43 -15.77 5.08
CA ILE A 770 39.33 -16.71 4.81
C ILE A 770 39.75 -17.56 3.61
N ASP A 771 39.71 -18.88 3.77
CA ASP A 771 39.93 -19.86 2.69
C ASP A 771 38.62 -20.59 2.42
N MET A 772 38.13 -20.57 1.17
CA MET A 772 36.85 -21.18 0.80
C MET A 772 36.88 -22.71 0.67
N ASN A 773 38.08 -23.31 0.53
CA ASN A 773 38.31 -24.76 0.45
C ASN A 773 37.29 -25.51 -0.45
N GLY A 774 37.14 -25.05 -1.69
CA GLY A 774 36.19 -25.59 -2.67
C GLY A 774 36.69 -26.84 -3.37
N GLN A 775 35.85 -27.88 -3.44
CA GLN A 775 36.12 -29.13 -4.15
C GLN A 775 35.11 -29.40 -5.27
N SER A 776 35.62 -29.84 -6.43
CA SER A 776 34.79 -30.22 -7.58
C SER A 776 34.28 -31.65 -7.48
N ASN A 777 32.97 -31.82 -7.67
CA ASN A 777 32.30 -33.12 -7.62
C ASN A 777 31.89 -33.64 -9.02
N ASN A 778 32.26 -32.96 -10.10
CA ASN A 778 31.94 -33.32 -11.49
C ASN A 778 33.18 -33.50 -12.42
N GLY A 779 34.38 -33.12 -11.96
CA GLY A 779 35.64 -33.33 -12.69
C GLY A 779 36.20 -32.12 -13.44
N TYR A 780 35.64 -30.92 -13.28
CA TYR A 780 36.16 -29.65 -13.80
C TYR A 780 36.66 -28.73 -12.66
N ASP A 781 37.63 -27.85 -12.93
CA ASP A 781 38.17 -26.90 -11.94
C ASP A 781 37.11 -25.91 -11.44
N VAL A 782 37.26 -25.42 -10.20
CA VAL A 782 36.30 -24.51 -9.55
C VAL A 782 36.77 -23.06 -9.64
N THR A 783 35.88 -22.16 -10.06
CA THR A 783 36.09 -20.69 -10.05
C THR A 783 35.22 -20.01 -9.00
N TYR A 784 35.71 -18.91 -8.43
CA TYR A 784 35.08 -18.20 -7.30
C TYR A 784 34.72 -16.75 -7.68
N THR A 785 33.47 -16.37 -7.47
CA THR A 785 32.96 -15.01 -7.73
C THR A 785 32.26 -14.46 -6.48
N VAL A 786 32.62 -13.26 -6.05
CA VAL A 786 31.89 -12.57 -4.97
C VAL A 786 30.60 -12.01 -5.56
N THR A 787 29.48 -12.66 -5.28
CA THR A 787 28.14 -12.30 -5.78
C THR A 787 27.42 -11.30 -4.88
N SER A 788 27.71 -11.32 -3.58
CA SER A 788 27.28 -10.29 -2.64
C SER A 788 28.42 -9.99 -1.66
N GLY A 789 28.89 -8.75 -1.64
CA GLY A 789 29.98 -8.32 -0.75
C GLY A 789 29.51 -8.11 0.70
N PRO A 790 30.44 -8.05 1.67
CA PRO A 790 30.13 -7.70 3.06
C PRO A 790 29.49 -6.31 3.17
N ARG A 791 28.63 -6.11 4.17
CA ARG A 791 27.86 -4.86 4.38
C ARG A 791 28.56 -3.89 5.32
N TYR A 792 29.50 -4.36 6.15
CA TYR A 792 30.10 -3.58 7.25
C TYR A 792 31.64 -3.67 7.31
N GLY A 793 32.26 -4.05 6.20
CA GLY A 793 33.70 -4.13 6.03
C GLY A 793 34.07 -4.30 4.56
N THR A 794 35.37 -4.38 4.29
CA THR A 794 35.92 -4.53 2.93
C THR A 794 36.47 -5.94 2.76
N LEU A 795 36.10 -6.62 1.67
CA LEU A 795 36.69 -7.90 1.27
C LEU A 795 37.75 -7.67 0.18
N ILE A 796 38.96 -8.14 0.41
CA ILE A 796 40.09 -8.07 -0.53
C ILE A 796 40.44 -9.49 -0.97
N ALA A 797 40.53 -9.75 -2.27
CA ALA A 797 40.97 -11.05 -2.78
C ALA A 797 42.46 -11.28 -2.46
N GLY A 798 42.82 -12.50 -2.05
CA GLY A 798 44.20 -12.91 -1.82
C GLY A 798 44.94 -13.30 -3.10
N ASP A 799 46.24 -13.59 -2.97
CA ASP A 799 47.10 -13.99 -4.09
C ASP A 799 46.77 -15.40 -4.64
N GLU A 800 46.00 -16.22 -3.92
CA GLU A 800 45.60 -17.57 -4.31
C GLU A 800 44.07 -17.68 -4.58
N PRO A 801 43.61 -18.31 -5.68
CA PRO A 801 42.19 -18.41 -6.01
C PRO A 801 41.36 -19.12 -4.93
N GLY A 802 40.36 -18.42 -4.38
CA GLY A 802 39.52 -18.90 -3.29
C GLY A 802 39.91 -18.38 -1.90
N THR A 803 40.97 -17.57 -1.80
CA THR A 803 41.37 -16.89 -0.55
C THR A 803 40.94 -15.42 -0.53
N TYR A 804 40.51 -14.93 0.64
CA TYR A 804 40.04 -13.56 0.84
C TYR A 804 40.49 -13.02 2.21
N THR A 805 40.69 -11.70 2.31
CA THR A 805 40.94 -10.99 3.57
C THR A 805 39.81 -10.02 3.85
N TYR A 806 39.13 -10.17 4.98
CA TYR A 806 38.09 -9.28 5.47
C TYR A 806 38.66 -8.25 6.46
N ILE A 807 38.31 -6.97 6.27
CA ILE A 807 38.69 -5.85 7.14
C ILE A 807 37.42 -5.15 7.61
N VAL A 808 37.18 -5.09 8.93
CA VAL A 808 35.99 -4.47 9.54
C VAL A 808 36.11 -2.93 9.60
N ASP A 809 34.97 -2.24 9.55
CA ASP A 809 34.87 -0.80 9.84
C ASP A 809 35.46 -0.46 11.24
N PRO A 810 36.36 0.54 11.35
CA PRO A 810 36.93 0.97 12.63
C PRO A 810 35.91 1.26 13.75
N ALA A 811 34.71 1.77 13.43
CA ALA A 811 33.66 2.05 14.42
C ALA A 811 33.14 0.78 15.11
N LEU A 812 33.20 -0.36 14.41
CA LEU A 812 32.63 -1.65 14.84
C LEU A 812 33.69 -2.56 15.50
N VAL A 813 34.96 -2.14 15.53
CA VAL A 813 36.08 -2.87 16.15
C VAL A 813 35.91 -3.01 17.67
N ARG A 814 35.40 -1.98 18.37
CA ARG A 814 35.20 -2.01 19.83
C ARG A 814 34.00 -2.88 20.26
N PRO A 815 32.77 -2.64 19.78
CA PRO A 815 31.62 -3.48 20.15
C PRO A 815 31.74 -4.91 19.63
N GLY A 816 32.44 -5.10 18.49
CA GLY A 816 32.45 -6.38 17.78
C GLY A 816 31.14 -6.60 17.04
N MET A 817 31.12 -7.51 16.08
CA MET A 817 29.94 -7.72 15.23
C MET A 817 29.96 -9.06 14.49
N GLN A 818 28.87 -9.35 13.80
CA GLN A 818 28.78 -10.45 12.84
C GLN A 818 28.40 -9.91 11.45
N ASP A 819 29.28 -10.07 10.46
CA ASP A 819 29.01 -9.76 9.04
C ASP A 819 28.89 -11.06 8.25
N SER A 820 28.25 -11.01 7.08
CA SER A 820 28.07 -12.17 6.19
C SER A 820 28.01 -11.75 4.73
N PHE A 821 28.66 -12.53 3.87
CA PHE A 821 28.74 -12.28 2.43
C PHE A 821 28.66 -13.59 1.65
N VAL A 822 28.36 -13.50 0.35
CA VAL A 822 28.11 -14.66 -0.52
C VAL A 822 29.17 -14.74 -1.61
N ILE A 823 29.80 -15.92 -1.70
CA ILE A 823 30.70 -16.29 -2.80
C ILE A 823 30.05 -17.45 -3.56
N THR A 824 29.89 -17.27 -4.87
CA THR A 824 29.47 -18.35 -5.78
C THR A 824 30.70 -19.13 -6.25
N LEU A 825 30.66 -20.45 -6.07
CA LEU A 825 31.60 -21.41 -6.64
C LEU A 825 31.00 -22.02 -7.91
N ASP A 826 31.68 -21.95 -9.04
CA ASP A 826 31.26 -22.49 -10.35
C ASP A 826 32.19 -23.63 -10.78
N ASN A 827 31.63 -24.78 -11.18
CA ASN A 827 32.38 -25.90 -11.79
C ASN A 827 31.83 -26.36 -13.16
N GLY A 828 31.10 -25.49 -13.86
CA GLY A 828 30.55 -25.70 -15.21
C GLY A 828 31.25 -24.92 -16.32
N ALA A 829 31.95 -23.83 -15.99
CA ALA A 829 32.55 -22.91 -16.96
C ALA A 829 33.46 -23.56 -18.03
N GLN A 830 34.12 -24.67 -17.73
CA GLN A 830 35.00 -25.40 -18.68
C GLN A 830 34.29 -26.51 -19.50
N ALA A 831 33.03 -26.84 -19.22
CA ALA A 831 32.30 -27.92 -19.90
C ALA A 831 31.72 -27.53 -21.27
N ILE A 832 31.72 -26.23 -21.62
CA ILE A 832 31.09 -25.69 -22.82
C ILE A 832 32.00 -25.84 -24.04
N ARG A 833 31.55 -26.58 -25.07
CA ARG A 833 32.27 -26.65 -26.36
C ARG A 833 32.00 -25.42 -27.24
N PRO A 834 33.00 -24.92 -28.00
CA PRO A 834 32.82 -23.77 -28.89
C PRO A 834 31.81 -24.03 -30.02
N GLY A 835 30.98 -23.01 -30.31
CA GLY A 835 30.06 -22.97 -31.46
C GLY A 835 28.59 -23.29 -31.13
N LEU A 836 27.74 -23.23 -32.15
CA LEU A 836 26.26 -23.29 -32.05
C LEU A 836 25.69 -24.53 -31.32
N ALA A 837 26.48 -25.61 -31.18
CA ALA A 837 26.08 -26.79 -30.42
C ALA A 837 26.13 -26.58 -28.90
N GLY A 838 27.04 -25.75 -28.38
CA GLY A 838 27.16 -25.46 -26.95
C GLY A 838 25.97 -24.65 -26.41
N VAL A 839 25.46 -23.71 -27.20
CA VAL A 839 24.27 -22.89 -26.85
C VAL A 839 23.02 -23.78 -26.70
N LEU A 840 22.83 -24.73 -27.61
CA LEU A 840 21.76 -25.74 -27.57
C LEU A 840 21.95 -26.83 -26.50
N GLN A 841 23.10 -26.86 -25.82
CA GLN A 841 23.37 -27.70 -24.66
C GLN A 841 23.04 -26.94 -23.37
N LYS A 842 23.54 -25.70 -23.22
CA LYS A 842 23.25 -24.83 -22.07
C LYS A 842 21.75 -24.58 -21.89
N GLN A 843 21.02 -24.22 -22.96
CA GLN A 843 19.56 -24.04 -22.93
C GLN A 843 18.74 -25.28 -22.49
N ARG A 844 19.32 -26.49 -22.53
CA ARG A 844 18.67 -27.72 -22.05
C ARG A 844 19.10 -28.13 -20.65
N HIS A 845 20.27 -27.67 -20.19
CA HIS A 845 20.76 -27.85 -18.83
C HIS A 845 20.08 -26.86 -17.86
N ASP A 846 20.03 -25.58 -18.25
CA ASP A 846 19.36 -24.52 -17.47
C ASP A 846 17.88 -24.90 -17.21
N ARG A 847 17.16 -25.35 -18.25
CA ARG A 847 15.77 -25.88 -18.16
C ARG A 847 15.61 -27.19 -17.40
N ALA A 848 16.70 -27.91 -17.10
CA ALA A 848 16.68 -29.12 -16.28
C ALA A 848 16.91 -28.78 -14.80
N VAL A 849 17.72 -27.77 -14.50
CA VAL A 849 17.87 -27.21 -13.16
C VAL A 849 16.56 -26.52 -12.72
N GLU A 850 16.00 -25.66 -13.58
CA GLU A 850 14.71 -24.95 -13.40
C GLU A 850 13.54 -25.89 -13.07
N LYS A 851 13.58 -27.14 -13.55
CA LYS A 851 12.52 -28.15 -13.38
C LYS A 851 12.84 -29.21 -12.31
N GLY A 852 13.87 -28.98 -11.49
CA GLY A 852 14.23 -29.85 -10.36
C GLY A 852 14.85 -31.19 -10.76
N PHE A 853 15.43 -31.28 -11.95
CA PHE A 853 15.90 -32.52 -12.57
C PHE A 853 17.44 -32.66 -12.60
N ALA A 854 18.18 -31.58 -12.40
CA ALA A 854 19.63 -31.57 -12.19
C ALA A 854 20.01 -30.52 -11.11
N GLN A 855 21.17 -30.66 -10.49
CA GLN A 855 21.74 -29.61 -9.64
C GLN A 855 22.49 -28.57 -10.48
N ALA A 856 22.50 -27.32 -10.03
CA ALA A 856 23.20 -26.21 -10.68
C ALA A 856 24.72 -26.44 -10.77
N ASP A 857 25.34 -25.83 -11.78
CA ASP A 857 26.81 -25.80 -11.94
C ASP A 857 27.48 -24.84 -10.93
N THR A 858 26.67 -24.08 -10.21
CA THR A 858 27.07 -23.08 -9.23
C THR A 858 26.52 -23.41 -7.84
N VAL A 859 27.30 -23.10 -6.79
CA VAL A 859 26.85 -23.11 -5.38
C VAL A 859 27.19 -21.79 -4.73
N GLU A 860 26.18 -21.15 -4.16
CA GLU A 860 26.35 -19.99 -3.30
C GLU A 860 26.72 -20.44 -1.89
N GLN A 861 27.92 -20.06 -1.46
CA GLN A 861 28.38 -20.30 -0.10
C GLN A 861 28.27 -18.99 0.71
N LEU A 862 27.38 -18.99 1.69
CA LEU A 862 27.34 -17.96 2.72
C LEU A 862 28.55 -18.13 3.64
N VAL A 863 29.34 -17.07 3.79
CA VAL A 863 30.44 -16.98 4.75
C VAL A 863 30.02 -16.02 5.86
N THR A 864 30.12 -16.45 7.11
CA THR A 864 29.74 -15.64 8.27
C THR A 864 30.95 -15.37 9.15
N ILE A 865 31.27 -14.09 9.34
CA ILE A 865 32.47 -13.63 10.05
C ILE A 865 32.07 -12.94 11.35
N ARG A 866 32.65 -13.39 12.47
CA ARG A 866 32.39 -12.83 13.81
C ARG A 866 33.63 -12.10 14.33
N VAL A 867 33.57 -10.77 14.39
CA VAL A 867 34.56 -9.91 15.03
C VAL A 867 34.26 -9.86 16.54
N LEU A 868 35.25 -10.13 17.39
CA LEU A 868 35.07 -10.14 18.85
C LEU A 868 35.13 -8.72 19.43
N GLY A 869 34.28 -8.37 20.39
CA GLY A 869 34.26 -7.07 21.06
C GLY A 869 33.46 -7.10 22.37
N ASP A 870 33.14 -5.92 22.94
CA ASP A 870 32.45 -5.80 24.24
C ASP A 870 30.94 -6.07 24.20
N GLY A 871 30.32 -6.05 23.00
CA GLY A 871 28.92 -6.40 22.78
C GLY A 871 27.89 -5.34 23.19
N VAL A 872 28.33 -4.09 23.39
CA VAL A 872 27.46 -2.96 23.75
C VAL A 872 27.46 -1.92 22.61
N PHE A 873 26.27 -1.62 22.08
CA PHE A 873 26.06 -0.75 20.93
C PHE A 873 25.18 0.45 21.34
N GLY A 874 25.72 1.67 21.27
CA GLY A 874 25.05 2.88 21.76
C GLY A 874 25.54 3.32 23.14
N ASP A 875 24.76 4.21 23.78
CA ASP A 875 25.06 4.80 25.09
C ASP A 875 23.75 5.29 25.73
N VAL A 876 23.29 4.62 26.79
CA VAL A 876 22.04 4.97 27.50
C VAL A 876 22.13 6.28 28.28
N ASP A 877 23.30 6.61 28.85
CA ASP A 877 23.51 7.82 29.64
C ASP A 877 23.49 9.07 28.75
N GLU A 878 24.00 8.96 27.52
CA GLU A 878 23.92 9.99 26.49
C GLU A 878 22.52 10.05 25.86
N GLY A 879 21.98 8.91 25.41
CA GLY A 879 20.68 8.85 24.73
C GLY A 879 19.51 9.33 25.59
N SER A 880 19.52 9.03 26.89
CA SER A 880 18.47 9.43 27.82
C SER A 880 18.43 10.95 28.11
N LYS A 881 19.44 11.74 27.71
CA LYS A 881 19.42 13.21 27.85
C LYS A 881 18.41 13.88 26.92
N TYR A 882 18.14 13.25 25.79
CA TYR A 882 17.31 13.77 24.69
C TYR A 882 15.89 13.18 24.69
N TRP A 883 15.46 12.57 25.80
CA TRP A 883 14.10 12.06 25.96
C TRP A 883 13.06 13.19 25.92
N VAL A 884 11.93 12.94 25.24
CA VAL A 884 10.80 13.86 25.11
C VAL A 884 9.52 13.11 25.52
N SER A 885 8.72 13.72 26.39
CA SER A 885 7.39 13.23 26.77
C SER A 885 6.35 13.62 25.73
N GLN A 886 5.35 12.76 25.47
CA GLN A 886 4.18 13.15 24.68
C GLN A 886 3.02 13.63 25.56
N SER A 887 2.18 14.51 25.01
CA SER A 887 0.91 14.96 25.59
C SER A 887 -0.32 14.49 24.80
N PHE A 888 -0.10 13.94 23.59
CA PHE A 888 -1.15 13.53 22.64
C PHE A 888 -0.80 12.16 22.00
N SER A 889 -1.64 11.67 21.08
CA SER A 889 -1.46 10.43 20.30
C SER A 889 -0.38 10.57 19.20
N ASN A 890 0.79 11.11 19.55
CA ASN A 890 1.83 11.56 18.62
C ASN A 890 3.21 10.94 18.89
N CYS A 891 3.26 9.73 19.45
CA CYS A 891 4.49 9.02 19.85
C CYS A 891 5.59 9.03 18.75
N ALA A 892 5.22 8.80 17.49
CA ALA A 892 6.12 8.85 16.34
C ALA A 892 6.80 10.23 16.15
N LEU A 893 6.11 11.32 16.47
CA LEU A 893 6.65 12.69 16.42
C LEU A 893 7.61 12.95 17.60
N GLN A 894 7.30 12.50 18.82
CA GLN A 894 8.21 12.68 19.97
C GLN A 894 9.44 11.76 19.89
N ALA A 895 9.27 10.54 19.39
CA ALA A 895 10.38 9.65 19.06
C ALA A 895 11.29 10.28 17.99
N SER A 896 10.71 10.92 16.96
CA SER A 896 11.48 11.69 15.97
C SER A 896 12.23 12.88 16.61
N ALA A 897 11.58 13.67 17.48
CA ALA A 897 12.24 14.77 18.19
C ALA A 897 13.42 14.28 19.05
N SER A 898 13.23 13.19 19.79
CA SER A 898 14.28 12.56 20.59
C SER A 898 15.41 12.01 19.72
N ALA A 899 15.09 11.35 18.60
CA ALA A 899 16.07 10.83 17.65
C ALA A 899 16.89 11.94 16.99
N ILE A 900 16.27 13.07 16.60
CA ILE A 900 16.96 14.28 16.11
C ILE A 900 17.97 14.74 17.17
N GLY A 901 17.54 14.94 18.42
CA GLY A 901 18.42 15.40 19.50
C GLY A 901 19.62 14.48 19.75
N ILE A 902 19.41 13.16 19.74
CA ILE A 902 20.50 12.17 19.87
C ILE A 902 21.48 12.25 18.70
N ALA A 903 21.00 12.43 17.47
CA ALA A 903 21.82 12.45 16.25
C ALA A 903 22.60 13.77 16.07
N THR A 904 21.98 14.92 16.36
CA THR A 904 22.61 16.25 16.22
C THR A 904 23.35 16.70 17.49
N LYS A 905 23.11 16.03 18.62
CA LYS A 905 23.52 16.44 19.97
C LYS A 905 22.96 17.79 20.45
N THR A 906 21.88 18.27 19.82
CA THR A 906 21.18 19.52 20.20
C THR A 906 19.95 19.26 21.05
N THR A 907 19.41 20.30 21.69
CA THR A 907 18.07 20.24 22.30
C THR A 907 17.06 19.67 21.30
N PRO A 908 16.23 18.67 21.69
CA PRO A 908 15.15 18.19 20.84
C PRO A 908 14.17 19.31 20.44
N PRO A 909 13.56 19.25 19.25
CA PRO A 909 12.41 20.08 18.90
C PRO A 909 11.27 19.92 19.92
N THR A 910 10.43 20.95 20.05
CA THR A 910 9.30 20.88 20.99
C THR A 910 8.11 20.09 20.40
N GLU A 911 7.27 19.51 21.26
CA GLU A 911 6.06 18.80 20.82
C GLU A 911 5.16 19.68 19.92
N ALA A 912 4.94 20.95 20.31
CA ALA A 912 4.14 21.89 19.54
C ALA A 912 4.76 22.24 18.17
N GLU A 913 6.08 22.28 18.08
CA GLU A 913 6.83 22.49 16.83
C GLU A 913 6.69 21.27 15.91
N MET A 914 6.90 20.06 16.42
CA MET A 914 6.74 18.82 15.65
C MET A 914 5.30 18.63 15.14
N VAL A 915 4.30 18.90 15.99
CA VAL A 915 2.87 18.87 15.60
C VAL A 915 2.58 19.90 14.51
N TYR A 916 3.05 21.14 14.64
CA TYR A 916 2.85 22.17 13.61
C TYR A 916 3.49 21.78 12.26
N LEU A 917 4.71 21.25 12.29
CA LEU A 917 5.40 20.79 11.08
C LEU A 917 4.65 19.61 10.43
N ALA A 918 4.23 18.61 11.22
CA ALA A 918 3.50 17.45 10.71
C ALA A 918 2.11 17.82 10.11
N LYS A 919 1.39 18.78 10.71
CA LYS A 919 0.10 19.31 10.20
C LYS A 919 0.23 20.17 8.94
N THR A 920 1.45 20.58 8.57
CA THR A 920 1.73 21.42 7.39
C THR A 920 2.59 20.74 6.32
N THR A 921 2.95 19.47 6.53
CA THR A 921 3.76 18.66 5.62
C THR A 921 2.91 17.57 5.00
N GLY A 922 2.99 17.41 3.67
CA GLY A 922 2.30 16.34 2.95
C GLY A 922 2.90 14.97 3.27
N SER A 923 2.03 13.96 3.44
CA SER A 923 2.43 12.58 3.69
C SER A 923 2.96 11.91 2.42
N VAL A 924 4.09 11.20 2.53
CA VAL A 924 4.62 10.33 1.47
C VAL A 924 4.05 8.92 1.56
N TYR A 925 3.58 8.52 2.76
CA TYR A 925 2.89 7.26 3.01
C TYR A 925 1.42 7.26 2.53
N ARG A 926 0.72 8.37 2.76
CA ARG A 926 -0.64 8.69 2.27
C ARG A 926 -0.58 9.92 1.32
N PRO A 927 -0.05 9.79 0.09
CA PRO A 927 0.09 10.91 -0.85
C PRO A 927 -1.20 11.72 -1.02
N GLY A 928 -1.14 13.01 -0.70
CA GLY A 928 -2.29 13.90 -0.71
C GLY A 928 -2.92 14.20 0.66
N SER A 929 -2.60 13.46 1.72
CA SER A 929 -2.93 13.88 3.10
C SER A 929 -1.78 14.68 3.71
N MET A 930 -1.98 15.23 4.91
CA MET A 930 -0.88 15.66 5.78
C MET A 930 -0.31 14.47 6.57
N ILE A 931 0.90 14.61 7.11
CA ILE A 931 1.55 13.60 7.97
C ILE A 931 0.78 13.40 9.29
N PHE A 932 0.10 14.44 9.77
CA PHE A 932 -0.69 14.42 11.00
C PHE A 932 -1.88 15.37 10.82
N LEU A 933 -3.10 14.96 11.18
CA LEU A 933 -4.30 15.76 10.90
C LEU A 933 -4.62 16.74 12.04
N ASP A 934 -4.68 16.30 13.30
CA ASP A 934 -4.82 17.15 14.48
C ASP A 934 -4.28 16.49 15.75
N GLU A 935 -3.81 17.27 16.73
CA GLU A 935 -3.37 16.77 18.03
C GLU A 935 -4.52 16.32 18.94
N ASN A 936 -5.77 16.69 18.63
CA ASN A 936 -6.96 16.33 19.38
C ASN A 936 -7.79 15.24 18.66
N ILE A 937 -7.18 14.39 17.84
CA ILE A 937 -7.81 13.18 17.29
C ILE A 937 -6.95 11.95 17.62
N ASP A 938 -7.57 10.77 17.67
CA ASP A 938 -6.90 9.53 18.10
C ASP A 938 -6.16 8.81 16.95
N GLU A 939 -5.46 9.60 16.12
CA GLU A 939 -4.72 9.14 14.94
C GLU A 939 -3.26 9.62 14.98
N GLY A 940 -2.32 8.68 14.84
CA GLY A 940 -0.88 8.95 14.87
C GLY A 940 -0.26 9.19 13.49
N ALA A 941 0.94 9.79 13.47
CA ALA A 941 1.74 9.93 12.24
C ALA A 941 2.39 8.60 11.83
N ALA A 942 2.42 8.31 10.52
CA ALA A 942 3.00 7.08 9.99
C ALA A 942 4.54 7.07 10.03
N THR A 943 5.15 5.92 10.35
CA THR A 943 6.61 5.77 10.47
C THR A 943 7.36 6.10 9.18
N GLN A 944 6.74 5.81 8.04
CA GLN A 944 7.28 6.05 6.69
C GLN A 944 7.37 7.55 6.36
N ASP A 945 6.60 8.41 7.04
CA ASP A 945 6.61 9.86 6.84
C ASP A 945 7.69 10.57 7.67
N LEU A 946 8.17 9.95 8.74
CA LEU A 946 9.13 10.55 9.66
C LEU A 946 10.45 10.96 8.97
N PRO A 947 11.02 10.19 8.01
CA PRO A 947 12.18 10.65 7.26
C PRO A 947 11.93 11.97 6.53
N THR A 948 10.80 12.11 5.82
CA THR A 948 10.45 13.34 5.10
C THR A 948 10.31 14.53 6.04
N LEU A 949 9.59 14.35 7.16
CA LEU A 949 9.45 15.39 8.18
C LEU A 949 10.81 15.82 8.77
N MET A 950 11.66 14.85 9.11
CA MET A 950 12.96 15.12 9.73
C MET A 950 13.94 15.79 8.76
N GLU A 951 14.03 15.31 7.53
CA GLU A 951 14.96 15.79 6.51
C GLU A 951 14.61 17.16 5.92
N GLN A 952 13.33 17.53 5.92
CA GLN A 952 12.84 18.79 5.37
C GLN A 952 13.11 19.98 6.29
N TYR A 953 13.05 19.78 7.61
CA TYR A 953 13.12 20.87 8.60
C TYR A 953 14.38 20.86 9.48
N PHE A 954 15.06 19.71 9.62
CA PHE A 954 16.23 19.56 10.49
C PHE A 954 17.46 19.12 9.71
N ASN A 955 18.66 19.41 10.25
CA ASN A 955 19.93 19.07 9.61
C ASN A 955 20.33 17.60 9.84
N VAL A 956 19.44 16.69 9.45
CA VAL A 956 19.59 15.24 9.58
C VAL A 956 19.31 14.52 8.26
N THR A 957 19.83 13.31 8.15
CA THR A 957 19.47 12.31 7.14
C THR A 957 18.76 11.18 7.87
N ALA A 958 17.65 10.69 7.32
CA ALA A 958 16.82 9.68 7.93
C ALA A 958 16.45 8.60 6.91
N THR A 959 16.41 7.34 7.32
CA THR A 959 16.17 6.21 6.42
C THR A 959 15.26 5.19 7.07
N TYR A 960 14.09 4.99 6.47
CA TYR A 960 13.12 3.96 6.84
C TYR A 960 13.56 2.57 6.32
N SER A 961 13.27 1.52 7.09
CA SER A 961 13.51 0.13 6.75
C SER A 961 12.49 -0.78 7.44
N THR A 962 12.20 -1.93 6.83
CA THR A 962 11.36 -2.99 7.42
C THR A 962 11.95 -4.35 7.07
N GLY A 963 11.65 -5.37 7.88
CA GLY A 963 11.99 -6.77 7.61
C GLY A 963 11.00 -7.49 6.69
N ALA A 964 9.90 -6.83 6.28
CA ALA A 964 8.99 -7.37 5.27
C ALA A 964 9.54 -7.16 3.86
N THR A 965 9.22 -8.08 2.95
CA THR A 965 9.55 -7.97 1.51
C THR A 965 8.28 -7.83 0.67
N VAL A 966 8.42 -7.47 -0.60
CA VAL A 966 7.31 -7.29 -1.54
C VAL A 966 7.49 -8.27 -2.71
N ASP A 967 6.42 -8.87 -3.19
CA ASP A 967 6.45 -9.79 -4.33
C ASP A 967 6.31 -9.08 -5.70
N GLU A 968 6.33 -9.85 -6.80
CA GLU A 968 6.23 -9.33 -8.17
C GLU A 968 4.87 -8.65 -8.49
N ASN A 969 3.84 -8.83 -7.64
CA ASN A 969 2.52 -8.22 -7.78
C ASN A 969 2.35 -6.95 -6.94
N GLY A 970 3.28 -6.69 -6.01
CA GLY A 970 3.21 -5.58 -5.05
C GLY A 970 2.69 -5.98 -3.66
N ASP A 971 2.51 -7.27 -3.37
CA ASP A 971 1.97 -7.75 -2.09
C ASP A 971 3.06 -7.95 -1.02
N THR A 972 2.74 -7.63 0.24
CA THR A 972 3.68 -7.72 1.38
C THR A 972 3.82 -9.16 1.89
N VAL A 973 5.06 -9.67 1.92
CA VAL A 973 5.43 -10.98 2.45
C VAL A 973 5.95 -10.87 3.88
N LEU A 974 5.48 -11.76 4.77
CA LEU A 974 5.83 -11.76 6.19
C LEU A 974 7.32 -12.06 6.44
N PRO A 975 7.99 -11.37 7.39
CA PRO A 975 9.41 -11.54 7.68
C PRO A 975 9.78 -12.95 8.15
N THR A 976 10.94 -13.45 7.73
CA THR A 976 11.51 -14.70 8.25
C THR A 976 12.37 -14.44 9.50
N THR A 977 12.77 -15.52 10.17
CA THR A 977 13.73 -15.44 11.29
C THR A 977 15.13 -14.96 10.85
N LEU A 978 15.45 -15.01 9.56
CA LEU A 978 16.70 -14.46 9.01
C LEU A 978 16.61 -12.92 8.89
N ASP A 979 15.46 -12.40 8.50
CA ASP A 979 15.20 -10.97 8.36
C ASP A 979 15.18 -10.27 9.72
N ALA A 980 14.61 -10.92 10.74
CA ALA A 980 14.69 -10.50 12.14
C ALA A 980 16.15 -10.30 12.62
N GLN A 981 17.03 -11.27 12.31
CA GLN A 981 18.45 -11.20 12.65
C GLN A 981 19.20 -10.13 11.85
N ARG A 982 18.75 -9.85 10.62
CA ARG A 982 19.32 -8.80 9.77
C ARG A 982 18.98 -7.42 10.31
N GLN A 983 17.70 -7.16 10.59
CA GLN A 983 17.25 -5.86 11.12
C GLN A 983 17.89 -5.55 12.48
N LEU A 984 18.05 -6.56 13.37
CA LEU A 984 18.78 -6.37 14.64
C LEU A 984 20.25 -5.96 14.40
N ARG A 985 20.95 -6.55 13.42
CA ARG A 985 22.33 -6.16 13.07
C ARG A 985 22.42 -4.77 12.45
N ASP A 986 21.45 -4.37 11.62
CA ASP A 986 21.38 -3.02 11.06
C ASP A 986 21.13 -1.97 12.19
N LEU A 987 20.31 -2.29 13.20
CA LEU A 987 20.12 -1.50 14.42
C LEU A 987 21.41 -1.38 15.25
N GLU A 988 22.08 -2.51 15.55
CA GLU A 988 23.37 -2.56 16.25
C GLU A 988 24.43 -1.68 15.55
N ALA A 989 24.55 -1.81 14.22
CA ALA A 989 25.49 -1.03 13.41
C ALA A 989 25.17 0.48 13.42
N ALA A 990 23.89 0.87 13.37
CA ALA A 990 23.48 2.26 13.46
C ALA A 990 23.89 2.89 14.81
N LEU A 991 23.59 2.22 15.92
CA LEU A 991 23.92 2.69 17.27
C LEU A 991 25.43 2.82 17.50
N ALA A 992 26.23 1.85 17.03
CA ALA A 992 27.68 1.93 17.11
C ALA A 992 28.29 3.05 16.24
N GLN A 993 27.63 3.44 15.15
CA GLN A 993 28.00 4.62 14.35
C GLN A 993 27.56 5.95 14.98
N GLY A 994 26.97 5.93 16.18
CA GLY A 994 26.48 7.12 16.88
C GLY A 994 25.18 7.70 16.30
N LYS A 995 24.50 6.94 15.44
CA LYS A 995 23.17 7.26 14.90
C LYS A 995 22.09 6.90 15.93
N SER A 996 20.91 7.49 15.81
CA SER A 996 19.73 7.10 16.58
C SER A 996 18.80 6.22 15.72
N ALA A 997 17.96 5.43 16.37
CA ALA A 997 17.00 4.56 15.69
C ALA A 997 15.62 4.64 16.37
N VAL A 998 14.62 5.11 15.62
CA VAL A 998 13.21 5.00 15.98
C VAL A 998 12.72 3.62 15.57
N VAL A 999 11.96 2.94 16.42
CA VAL A 999 11.36 1.62 16.16
C VAL A 999 9.91 1.59 16.62
N ILE A 1000 9.08 0.80 15.94
CA ILE A 1000 7.68 0.58 16.31
C ILE A 1000 7.54 -0.78 17.00
N TYR A 1001 6.88 -0.83 18.16
CA TYR A 1001 6.56 -2.09 18.84
C TYR A 1001 5.17 -2.08 19.47
N SER A 1002 4.66 -3.27 19.79
CA SER A 1002 3.40 -3.42 20.54
C SER A 1002 3.60 -3.17 22.04
N THR A 1003 2.91 -2.17 22.61
CA THR A 1003 2.94 -1.90 24.06
C THR A 1003 2.49 -3.10 24.88
N ASN A 1004 1.46 -3.82 24.40
CA ASN A 1004 0.90 -5.02 25.01
C ASN A 1004 1.94 -6.15 25.22
N ILE A 1005 2.98 -6.22 24.39
CA ILE A 1005 4.10 -7.14 24.56
C ILE A 1005 5.21 -6.52 25.42
N VAL A 1006 5.56 -5.25 25.17
CA VAL A 1006 6.76 -4.63 25.77
C VAL A 1006 6.53 -4.18 27.22
N TRP A 1007 5.42 -3.51 27.49
CA TRP A 1007 5.13 -2.96 28.82
C TRP A 1007 4.74 -4.06 29.82
N THR A 1008 4.18 -5.19 29.37
CA THR A 1008 3.86 -6.33 30.28
C THR A 1008 5.11 -7.05 30.83
N ALA A 1009 6.30 -6.79 30.29
CA ALA A 1009 7.57 -7.25 30.87
C ALA A 1009 8.21 -6.25 31.85
N VAL A 1010 7.67 -5.03 31.95
CA VAL A 1010 8.13 -4.00 32.88
C VAL A 1010 7.32 -4.13 34.18
N ALA A 1011 8.02 -4.26 35.31
CA ALA A 1011 7.36 -4.34 36.60
C ALA A 1011 6.82 -2.97 37.02
N GLY A 1012 5.51 -2.89 37.30
CA GLY A 1012 4.83 -1.69 37.79
C GLY A 1012 4.42 -0.68 36.72
N SER A 1013 4.29 -1.09 35.45
CA SER A 1013 3.70 -0.29 34.38
C SER A 1013 2.34 -0.85 33.95
N ALA A 1014 1.36 0.04 33.82
CA ALA A 1014 0.05 -0.29 33.32
C ALA A 1014 0.01 -0.22 31.78
N PRO A 1015 -0.28 -1.31 31.05
CA PRO A 1015 -0.49 -1.24 29.61
C PRO A 1015 -1.74 -0.40 29.29
N GLU A 1016 -1.68 0.39 28.22
CA GLU A 1016 -2.85 1.12 27.71
C GLU A 1016 -3.94 0.11 27.28
N GLY A 1017 -5.19 0.38 27.65
CA GLY A 1017 -6.29 -0.59 27.57
C GLY A 1017 -6.83 -0.80 26.16
N GLN A 1018 -6.05 -1.40 25.27
CA GLN A 1018 -6.41 -1.73 23.88
C GLN A 1018 -6.47 -3.25 23.66
N ASP A 1019 -7.51 -3.73 22.97
CA ASP A 1019 -7.84 -5.16 22.80
C ASP A 1019 -6.92 -5.90 21.80
N GLY A 1020 -5.70 -6.26 22.20
CA GLY A 1020 -4.95 -7.33 21.51
C GLY A 1020 -3.43 -7.38 21.68
N TYR A 1021 -2.90 -8.58 21.91
CA TYR A 1021 -1.45 -8.85 22.02
C TYR A 1021 -0.59 -8.55 20.77
N PHE A 1022 -1.20 -8.12 19.67
CA PHE A 1022 -0.52 -7.79 18.40
C PHE A 1022 -0.93 -6.41 17.84
N THR A 1023 -1.54 -5.54 18.66
CA THR A 1023 -1.82 -4.16 18.24
C THR A 1023 -0.51 -3.42 17.99
N LEU A 1024 -0.42 -2.77 16.84
CA LEU A 1024 0.68 -1.87 16.47
C LEU A 1024 0.32 -0.46 16.91
N ASP A 1025 0.92 -0.01 18.01
CA ASP A 1025 0.42 1.15 18.74
C ASP A 1025 1.50 2.19 19.11
N HIS A 1026 2.80 1.83 19.15
CA HIS A 1026 3.78 2.75 19.76
C HIS A 1026 5.17 2.83 19.12
N ALA A 1027 5.72 4.04 19.16
CA ALA A 1027 7.05 4.39 18.66
C ALA A 1027 7.99 4.76 19.83
N ALA A 1028 9.20 4.22 19.80
CA ALA A 1028 10.24 4.54 20.78
C ALA A 1028 11.62 4.66 20.11
N VAL A 1029 12.57 5.31 20.80
CA VAL A 1029 13.96 5.43 20.31
C VAL A 1029 14.86 4.46 21.05
N VAL A 1030 15.57 3.59 20.34
CA VAL A 1030 16.59 2.73 20.96
C VAL A 1030 17.83 3.58 21.28
N THR A 1031 18.30 3.50 22.53
CA THR A 1031 19.48 4.25 22.99
C THR A 1031 20.71 3.38 23.17
N GLU A 1032 20.52 2.09 23.52
CA GLU A 1032 21.61 1.13 23.70
C GLU A 1032 21.11 -0.32 23.53
N VAL A 1033 21.92 -1.18 22.90
CA VAL A 1033 21.75 -2.64 22.85
C VAL A 1033 22.95 -3.29 23.54
N ASP A 1034 22.70 -4.04 24.61
CA ASP A 1034 23.72 -4.75 25.39
C ASP A 1034 23.49 -6.26 25.24
N LEU A 1035 24.23 -6.87 24.31
CA LEU A 1035 24.18 -8.30 24.04
C LEU A 1035 24.84 -9.14 25.15
N ALA A 1036 25.73 -8.55 25.95
CA ALA A 1036 26.43 -9.25 27.03
C ALA A 1036 25.51 -9.53 28.21
N ASN A 1037 24.61 -8.59 28.54
CA ASN A 1037 23.58 -8.75 29.56
C ASN A 1037 22.19 -9.12 28.99
N GLY A 1038 22.03 -9.11 27.66
CA GLY A 1038 20.80 -9.53 26.97
C GLY A 1038 19.65 -8.52 27.08
N VAL A 1039 19.96 -7.22 27.01
CA VAL A 1039 19.02 -6.12 27.28
C VAL A 1039 19.12 -5.01 26.25
N VAL A 1040 18.04 -4.27 26.09
CA VAL A 1040 17.92 -3.10 25.22
C VAL A 1040 17.41 -1.94 26.06
N TYR A 1041 17.94 -0.75 25.86
CA TYR A 1041 17.47 0.48 26.50
C TYR A 1041 16.76 1.36 25.48
N VAL A 1042 15.62 1.93 25.87
CA VAL A 1042 14.77 2.76 25.00
C VAL A 1042 14.37 4.07 25.68
N ASN A 1043 14.16 5.11 24.88
CA ASN A 1043 13.39 6.29 25.21
C ASN A 1043 11.97 6.08 24.68
N ASP A 1044 11.03 5.82 25.58
CA ASP A 1044 9.59 5.69 25.31
C ASP A 1044 8.88 6.96 25.81
N SER A 1045 8.06 7.62 24.98
CA SER A 1045 7.45 8.91 25.26
C SER A 1045 6.15 8.87 26.08
N SER A 1046 5.47 7.72 26.20
CA SER A 1046 4.21 7.55 26.95
C SER A 1046 4.26 6.57 28.12
N MET A 1047 5.29 5.70 28.23
CA MET A 1047 5.34 4.67 29.26
C MET A 1047 5.20 5.25 30.67
N THR A 1048 4.14 4.83 31.35
CA THR A 1048 3.78 5.23 32.71
C THR A 1048 3.88 4.08 33.71
N ASP A 1049 3.99 4.41 35.00
CA ASP A 1049 3.78 3.46 36.09
C ASP A 1049 2.29 3.33 36.48
N ASP A 1050 1.99 2.41 37.40
CA ASP A 1050 0.64 2.18 37.94
C ASP A 1050 0.01 3.45 38.60
N ASP A 1051 0.82 4.46 38.95
CA ASP A 1051 0.40 5.76 39.50
C ASP A 1051 0.34 6.88 38.41
N GLY A 1052 0.54 6.54 37.14
CA GLY A 1052 0.46 7.45 36.00
C GLY A 1052 1.67 8.40 35.83
N GLN A 1053 2.80 8.14 36.48
CA GLN A 1053 4.04 8.91 36.29
C GLN A 1053 4.83 8.39 35.09
N LEU A 1054 5.42 9.28 34.30
CA LEU A 1054 6.23 8.91 33.13
C LEU A 1054 7.56 8.27 33.56
N ILE A 1055 7.79 7.03 33.10
CA ILE A 1055 8.96 6.20 33.42
C ILE A 1055 9.74 5.72 32.19
N GLY A 1056 9.35 6.12 30.97
CA GLY A 1056 9.93 5.63 29.70
C GLY A 1056 11.33 6.14 29.34
N ARG A 1057 11.93 7.01 30.16
CA ARG A 1057 13.27 7.59 29.92
C ARG A 1057 14.39 6.58 30.18
N GLY A 1058 15.16 6.21 29.14
CA GLY A 1058 16.29 5.26 29.26
C GLY A 1058 15.88 3.88 29.81
N LYS A 1059 14.66 3.43 29.50
CA LYS A 1059 14.04 2.24 30.10
C LYS A 1059 14.71 0.96 29.63
N LYS A 1060 15.09 0.11 30.59
CA LYS A 1060 15.66 -1.22 30.38
C LYS A 1060 14.59 -2.26 30.03
N LEU A 1061 14.79 -2.97 28.92
CA LEU A 1061 13.94 -4.06 28.43
C LEU A 1061 14.77 -5.35 28.19
N PRO A 1062 14.23 -6.55 28.44
CA PRO A 1062 14.87 -7.79 28.00
C PRO A 1062 14.84 -7.91 26.46
N ILE A 1063 15.96 -8.28 25.83
CA ILE A 1063 16.06 -8.29 24.36
C ILE A 1063 15.03 -9.20 23.67
N GLY A 1064 14.69 -10.34 24.29
CA GLY A 1064 13.65 -11.24 23.77
C GLY A 1064 12.24 -10.65 23.80
N VAL A 1065 11.95 -9.74 24.75
CA VAL A 1065 10.67 -9.02 24.79
C VAL A 1065 10.65 -7.93 23.73
N PHE A 1066 11.73 -7.15 23.65
CA PHE A 1066 11.91 -6.11 22.62
C PHE A 1066 11.73 -6.69 21.21
N LEU A 1067 12.42 -7.79 20.89
CA LEU A 1067 12.31 -8.47 19.59
C LEU A 1067 10.90 -9.02 19.33
N SER A 1068 10.18 -9.45 20.37
CA SER A 1068 8.80 -9.94 20.23
C SER A 1068 7.81 -8.80 19.96
N GLY A 1069 7.99 -7.65 20.62
CA GLY A 1069 7.21 -6.44 20.37
C GLY A 1069 7.50 -5.81 19.01
N TRP A 1070 8.77 -5.77 18.61
CA TRP A 1070 9.24 -5.24 17.32
C TRP A 1070 8.90 -6.17 16.15
N GLN A 1071 8.73 -7.48 16.38
CA GLN A 1071 8.22 -8.40 15.37
C GLN A 1071 6.79 -8.04 14.91
N ALA A 1072 5.96 -7.47 15.80
CA ALA A 1072 4.61 -7.06 15.45
C ALA A 1072 4.59 -6.00 14.33
N SER A 1073 5.64 -5.17 14.21
CA SER A 1073 5.76 -4.13 13.17
C SER A 1073 6.51 -4.60 11.93
N ASN A 1074 6.73 -5.91 11.79
CA ASN A 1074 7.65 -6.48 10.80
C ASN A 1074 9.08 -5.90 10.92
N TYR A 1075 9.53 -5.54 12.12
CA TYR A 1075 10.83 -4.92 12.38
C TYR A 1075 11.00 -3.55 11.69
N ASP A 1076 9.97 -2.70 11.78
CA ASP A 1076 9.97 -1.30 11.31
C ASP A 1076 10.99 -0.46 12.10
N MET A 1077 11.88 0.23 11.37
CA MET A 1077 12.91 1.10 11.93
C MET A 1077 13.24 2.28 11.03
N VAL A 1078 13.35 3.47 11.62
CA VAL A 1078 13.94 4.67 11.00
C VAL A 1078 15.28 5.00 11.67
N VAL A 1079 16.37 4.91 10.91
CA VAL A 1079 17.71 5.31 11.37
C VAL A 1079 17.95 6.78 11.04
N VAL A 1080 18.45 7.56 11.99
CA VAL A 1080 18.65 9.01 11.89
C VAL A 1080 20.10 9.40 12.21
N ALA A 1081 20.70 10.23 11.36
CA ALA A 1081 22.07 10.72 11.48
C ALA A 1081 22.13 12.24 11.21
N ALA A 1082 23.08 12.96 11.80
CA ALA A 1082 23.30 14.36 11.43
C ALA A 1082 23.86 14.48 10.00
N ARG A 1083 23.39 15.45 9.21
CA ARG A 1083 24.01 15.80 7.93
C ARG A 1083 25.39 16.39 8.17
N THR A 1084 26.43 15.71 7.72
CA THR A 1084 27.79 16.27 7.65
C THR A 1084 27.78 17.52 6.75
N PRO A 1085 28.36 18.65 7.17
CA PRO A 1085 28.51 19.81 6.31
C PRO A 1085 29.22 19.42 5.01
N SER A 1086 28.75 19.94 3.87
CA SER A 1086 29.47 19.82 2.61
C SER A 1086 30.84 20.45 2.77
N VAL A 1087 31.88 19.62 2.70
CA VAL A 1087 33.24 20.14 2.47
C VAL A 1087 33.25 20.60 1.02
N ASP A 1088 33.31 21.92 0.80
CA ASP A 1088 33.53 22.47 -0.55
C ASP A 1088 34.87 21.92 -1.08
N VAL A 1089 34.82 21.25 -2.24
CA VAL A 1089 35.98 20.68 -2.98
C VAL A 1089 36.00 21.26 -4.38
#